data_AF-A0AAN0JHI1-F1
#
_entry.id   AF-A0AAN0JHI1-F1
#
_cell.length_a   1.000
_cell.length_b   1.000
_cell.length_c   1.000
_cell.angle_alpha   90.00
_cell.angle_beta   90.00
_cell.angle_gamma   90.00
#
_symmetry.space_group_name_H-M   'P 1'
#
loop_
_entity.id
_entity.type
_entity.pdbx_description
1 polymer ?
#
loop_
_entity_poly.entity_id
_entity_poly.type
_entity_poly.pdbx_seq_one_letter_code
_entity_poly.pdbx_strand_id
1 'polypeptide(L)'
;MEVLQKYLCNSGVDEIDLETKIVPHFWKKGFKKIADFEYLEKQDLDDLDANDLTKRRLWKHVCLGLHPEPTIEDEFDQDTEIYIRYIFCNSDLFANDIAEMNLVKIKPLMKLDEITSMICSENKIPQEEVIELYSSHGYPLQNNEITGQSIIISWKLEDGDLFYVLRRLKKQPRMREFVSLPELDHCVGQETLIIETPFHGSFSVNAYCDSPEDIAQKVYSVTGIPVPFMSLYVRRGYFHEQVTAFTELKDQDHIRVILRSPFEIVLKPLSIHYGCQTYNFLVPQTKKGITKFFSILKFICSPKPHNKEYDFERFQSFLMTFTDFPPLVYALQNLKEFSFLTISGWTALIEGFYLLFKTILDTFATVSRDQIFEYSDYILSMFIHKSHDIEETCTETQHCSLVCPLSGTRIHQPVRVDVDMTQGPFDKENILAKIESDNNFEQFGRLTKEQLKDDVETAKLLMYFPWETDKKVCVWTNPPKYVKPPKVCRKVDVFFKWYDMLHSLSELHILNPQGLYGDECLTYNSEAHLIYFPGSTKSTDKKHKAVFYNACADAERNYQQVIHKAELEKIGNSGLELQVTSDIKKVIKKDSHVILNYDKIRKSVVISPEKSIQWETEEAVVILLDQRSSMRNTIFKEIGDMKSD
;
A
#
# COMPACT_ATOMS: atom_id res chain seq x y z
N MET A 1 -4.18 -30.71 -31.96
CA MET A 1 -5.14 -29.59 -32.03
C MET A 1 -5.29 -28.97 -30.65
N GLU A 2 -5.88 -29.66 -29.68
CA GLU A 2 -6.17 -29.12 -28.34
C GLU A 2 -4.96 -28.56 -27.59
N VAL A 3 -3.78 -29.20 -27.69
CA VAL A 3 -2.57 -28.74 -26.99
C VAL A 3 -2.04 -27.40 -27.53
N LEU A 4 -2.04 -27.24 -28.85
CA LEU A 4 -1.61 -26.01 -29.53
C LEU A 4 -2.60 -24.87 -29.29
N GLN A 5 -3.89 -25.17 -29.43
CA GLN A 5 -4.97 -24.23 -29.16
C GLN A 5 -4.89 -23.74 -27.71
N LYS A 6 -4.80 -24.65 -26.73
CA LYS A 6 -4.68 -24.30 -25.31
C LYS A 6 -3.42 -23.51 -24.98
N TYR A 7 -2.31 -23.75 -25.69
CA TYR A 7 -1.09 -22.95 -25.56
C TYR A 7 -1.30 -21.53 -26.07
N LEU A 8 -1.87 -21.37 -27.27
CA LEU A 8 -2.11 -20.09 -27.93
C LEU A 8 -3.29 -19.31 -27.34
N CYS A 9 -4.26 -19.94 -26.66
CA CYS A 9 -5.32 -19.22 -25.92
C CYS A 9 -4.75 -18.20 -24.90
N ASN A 10 -3.51 -18.40 -24.46
CA ASN A 10 -2.83 -17.49 -23.56
C ASN A 10 -2.18 -16.27 -24.27
N SER A 11 -2.22 -16.21 -25.60
CA SER A 11 -1.69 -15.08 -26.37
C SER A 11 -2.64 -13.89 -26.43
N GLY A 12 -3.80 -13.94 -25.77
CA GLY A 12 -4.79 -12.86 -25.79
C GLY A 12 -5.49 -12.67 -27.14
N VAL A 13 -5.46 -13.70 -27.98
CA VAL A 13 -6.18 -13.71 -29.26
C VAL A 13 -7.57 -14.32 -29.05
N ASP A 14 -8.55 -13.79 -29.76
CA ASP A 14 -9.93 -14.29 -29.75
C ASP A 14 -9.98 -15.81 -30.04
N GLU A 15 -10.75 -16.54 -29.23
CA GLU A 15 -10.80 -18.00 -29.28
C GLU A 15 -11.37 -18.52 -30.62
N ILE A 16 -12.29 -17.76 -31.24
CA ILE A 16 -12.86 -18.11 -32.54
C ILE A 16 -11.79 -17.92 -33.62
N ASP A 17 -11.03 -16.82 -33.59
CA ASP A 17 -9.92 -16.61 -34.52
C ASP A 17 -8.81 -17.66 -34.33
N LEU A 18 -8.54 -18.06 -33.08
CA LEU A 18 -7.60 -19.14 -32.76
C LEU A 18 -7.99 -20.47 -33.41
N GLU A 19 -9.26 -20.86 -33.24
CA GLU A 19 -9.77 -22.13 -33.75
C GLU A 19 -9.93 -22.12 -35.27
N THR A 20 -10.46 -21.03 -35.84
CA THR A 20 -10.90 -21.01 -37.24
C THR A 20 -9.83 -20.55 -38.23
N LYS A 21 -8.86 -19.74 -37.78
CA LYS A 21 -7.85 -19.13 -38.66
C LYS A 21 -6.44 -19.54 -38.28
N ILE A 22 -6.07 -19.40 -37.00
CA ILE A 22 -4.67 -19.43 -36.57
C ILE A 22 -4.13 -20.85 -36.43
N VAL A 23 -4.80 -21.71 -35.65
CA VAL A 23 -4.39 -23.11 -35.50
C VAL A 23 -4.36 -23.81 -36.87
N PRO A 24 -5.37 -23.66 -37.75
CA PRO A 24 -5.31 -24.18 -39.11
C PRO A 24 -4.15 -23.63 -39.95
N HIS A 25 -3.85 -22.33 -39.84
CA HIS A 25 -2.74 -21.69 -40.57
C HIS A 25 -1.39 -22.25 -40.15
N PHE A 26 -1.11 -22.27 -38.84
CA PHE A 26 0.12 -22.85 -38.31
C PHE A 26 0.29 -24.32 -38.69
N TRP A 27 -0.81 -25.07 -38.69
CA TRP A 27 -0.76 -26.47 -39.13
C TRP A 27 -0.42 -26.64 -40.61
N LYS A 28 -0.95 -25.78 -41.47
CA LYS A 28 -0.61 -25.77 -42.91
C LYS A 28 0.87 -25.45 -43.12
N LYS A 29 1.44 -24.55 -42.31
CA LYS A 29 2.88 -24.21 -42.33
C LYS A 29 3.78 -25.23 -41.61
N GLY A 30 3.22 -26.27 -40.99
CA GLY A 30 3.96 -27.40 -40.43
C GLY A 30 4.16 -27.38 -38.91
N PHE A 31 3.65 -26.36 -38.21
CA PHE A 31 3.70 -26.24 -36.75
C PHE A 31 2.61 -27.13 -36.12
N LYS A 32 2.96 -28.36 -35.72
CA LYS A 32 2.05 -29.40 -35.22
C LYS A 32 2.11 -29.62 -33.71
N LYS A 33 3.16 -29.14 -33.05
CA LYS A 33 3.39 -29.22 -31.60
C LYS A 33 4.09 -27.95 -31.12
N ILE A 34 4.01 -27.65 -29.82
CA ILE A 34 4.58 -26.42 -29.21
C ILE A 34 6.07 -26.28 -29.52
N ALA A 35 6.82 -27.38 -29.55
CA ALA A 35 8.25 -27.37 -29.88
C ALA A 35 8.55 -26.82 -31.29
N ASP A 36 7.64 -26.99 -32.26
CA ASP A 36 7.89 -26.54 -33.63
C ASP A 36 7.98 -25.02 -33.73
N PHE A 37 7.44 -24.29 -32.75
CA PHE A 37 7.50 -22.84 -32.71
C PHE A 37 8.90 -22.26 -32.48
N GLU A 38 9.89 -23.10 -32.14
CA GLU A 38 11.31 -22.68 -32.12
C GLU A 38 11.81 -22.26 -33.51
N TYR A 39 11.11 -22.69 -34.57
CA TYR A 39 11.41 -22.36 -35.96
C TYR A 39 10.43 -21.34 -36.56
N LEU A 40 9.57 -20.72 -35.75
CA LEU A 40 8.61 -19.74 -36.25
C LEU A 40 9.33 -18.44 -36.63
N GLU A 41 9.19 -18.00 -37.87
CA GLU A 41 9.69 -16.72 -38.34
C GLU A 41 8.56 -15.68 -38.49
N LYS A 42 8.87 -14.38 -38.43
CA LYS A 42 7.87 -13.30 -38.55
C LYS A 42 7.10 -13.41 -39.87
N GLN A 43 7.81 -13.83 -40.92
CA GLN A 43 7.30 -14.10 -42.27
C GLN A 43 6.19 -15.18 -42.29
N ASP A 44 6.19 -16.10 -41.31
CA ASP A 44 5.16 -17.13 -41.24
C ASP A 44 3.78 -16.56 -40.91
N LEU A 45 3.73 -15.37 -40.30
CA LEU A 45 2.50 -14.67 -39.93
C LEU A 45 1.99 -13.73 -41.02
N ASP A 46 2.79 -13.41 -42.04
CA ASP A 46 2.41 -12.42 -43.06
C ASP A 46 1.14 -12.83 -43.81
N ASP A 47 1.05 -14.11 -44.19
CA ASP A 47 -0.12 -14.68 -44.90
C ASP A 47 -1.27 -15.12 -43.98
N LEU A 48 -1.15 -14.92 -42.66
CA LEU A 48 -2.23 -15.25 -41.73
C LEU A 48 -3.40 -14.27 -41.95
N ASP A 49 -4.60 -14.80 -42.18
CA ASP A 49 -5.83 -14.01 -42.32
C ASP A 49 -6.34 -13.52 -40.95
N ALA A 50 -5.51 -12.71 -40.30
CA ALA A 50 -5.79 -12.07 -39.02
C ALA A 50 -5.26 -10.63 -39.08
N ASN A 51 -5.81 -9.75 -38.23
CA ASN A 51 -5.32 -8.38 -38.14
C ASN A 51 -3.88 -8.34 -37.57
N ASP A 52 -3.19 -7.22 -37.77
CA ASP A 52 -1.79 -7.07 -37.36
C ASP A 52 -1.61 -7.20 -35.84
N LEU A 53 -2.60 -6.79 -35.05
CA LEU A 53 -2.61 -6.97 -33.60
C LEU A 53 -2.58 -8.45 -33.21
N THR A 54 -3.43 -9.27 -33.83
CA THR A 54 -3.48 -10.71 -33.62
C THR A 54 -2.17 -11.38 -34.03
N LYS A 55 -1.59 -10.98 -35.18
CA LYS A 55 -0.27 -11.46 -35.61
C LYS A 55 0.81 -11.11 -34.57
N ARG A 56 0.87 -9.85 -34.12
CA ARG A 56 1.81 -9.38 -33.08
C ARG A 56 1.65 -10.14 -31.76
N ARG A 57 0.40 -10.37 -31.33
CA ARG A 57 0.09 -11.14 -30.10
C ARG A 57 0.61 -12.57 -30.17
N LEU A 58 0.39 -13.25 -31.30
CA LEU A 58 0.93 -14.58 -31.54
C LEU A 58 2.45 -14.57 -31.54
N TRP A 59 3.06 -13.61 -32.24
CA TRP A 59 4.51 -13.45 -32.30
C TRP A 59 5.12 -13.24 -30.91
N LYS A 60 4.60 -12.25 -30.16
CA LYS A 60 5.08 -11.91 -28.81
C LYS A 60 4.94 -13.09 -27.85
N HIS A 61 3.79 -13.78 -27.85
CA HIS A 61 3.54 -14.94 -26.98
C HIS A 61 4.45 -16.13 -27.28
N VAL A 62 4.68 -16.40 -28.56
CA VAL A 62 5.54 -17.51 -29.01
C VAL A 62 7.01 -17.21 -28.76
N CYS A 63 7.49 -16.02 -29.14
CA CYS A 63 8.90 -15.63 -29.00
C CYS A 63 9.32 -15.46 -27.53
N LEU A 64 8.53 -14.77 -26.69
CA LEU A 64 8.85 -14.63 -25.26
C LEU A 64 8.73 -15.95 -24.49
N GLY A 65 8.00 -16.93 -25.03
CA GLY A 65 7.89 -18.28 -24.47
C GLY A 65 9.12 -19.16 -24.73
N LEU A 66 9.92 -18.86 -25.76
CA LEU A 66 11.04 -19.69 -26.23
C LEU A 66 12.42 -19.00 -26.13
N HIS A 67 12.47 -17.67 -26.20
CA HIS A 67 13.69 -16.86 -26.10
C HIS A 67 13.45 -15.66 -25.17
N PRO A 68 14.07 -15.64 -23.97
CA PRO A 68 13.88 -14.56 -22.99
C PRO A 68 14.67 -13.27 -23.29
N GLU A 69 15.40 -13.19 -24.41
CA GLU A 69 16.14 -11.97 -24.78
C GLU A 69 15.37 -11.15 -25.81
N PRO A 70 15.11 -9.85 -25.54
CA PRO A 70 14.39 -8.99 -26.46
C PRO A 70 15.33 -8.55 -27.58
N THR A 71 15.21 -9.18 -28.74
CA THR A 71 15.61 -8.54 -30.00
C THR A 71 14.34 -8.24 -30.76
N ILE A 72 14.04 -6.95 -30.88
CA ILE A 72 13.44 -6.25 -32.03
C ILE A 72 12.93 -4.90 -31.50
N GLU A 73 13.71 -3.85 -31.80
CA GLU A 73 13.20 -2.49 -31.94
C GLU A 73 12.15 -2.52 -33.05
N ASP A 74 10.87 -2.56 -32.69
CA ASP A 74 9.80 -2.20 -33.61
C ASP A 74 9.07 -1.01 -32.98
N GLU A 75 9.21 0.15 -33.63
CA GLU A 75 8.37 1.34 -33.43
C GLU A 75 6.90 0.93 -33.67
N PHE A 76 6.19 0.55 -32.60
CA PHE A 76 4.79 0.15 -32.71
C PHE A 76 3.84 1.30 -32.37
N ASP A 77 3.03 1.60 -33.39
CA ASP A 77 1.98 2.60 -33.53
C ASP A 77 1.16 2.90 -32.26
N GLN A 78 1.02 4.20 -31.94
CA GLN A 78 0.30 4.74 -30.78
C GLN A 78 -1.20 4.40 -30.76
N ASP A 79 -1.73 3.84 -31.86
CA ASP A 79 -3.12 3.41 -32.04
C ASP A 79 -3.38 1.91 -31.79
N THR A 80 -2.37 1.14 -31.36
CA THR A 80 -2.52 -0.31 -31.18
C THR A 80 -3.33 -0.65 -29.91
N GLU A 81 -4.50 -1.27 -30.07
CA GLU A 81 -5.33 -1.75 -28.95
C GLU A 81 -4.62 -2.85 -28.14
N ILE A 82 -4.60 -2.74 -26.82
CA ILE A 82 -4.13 -3.77 -25.88
C ILE A 82 -5.30 -4.46 -25.19
N TYR A 83 -5.03 -5.61 -24.55
CA TYR A 83 -5.94 -6.20 -23.57
C TYR A 83 -5.29 -6.21 -22.18
N ILE A 84 -6.11 -6.17 -21.15
CA ILE A 84 -5.68 -6.37 -19.77
C ILE A 84 -6.38 -7.59 -19.19
N ARG A 85 -5.69 -8.25 -18.27
CA ARG A 85 -6.22 -9.34 -17.45
C ARG A 85 -6.61 -8.77 -16.10
N TYR A 86 -7.71 -9.25 -15.53
CA TYR A 86 -8.12 -8.81 -14.22
C TYR A 86 -8.76 -9.91 -13.38
N ILE A 87 -8.46 -9.94 -12.09
CA ILE A 87 -9.08 -10.82 -11.11
C ILE A 87 -10.12 -10.00 -10.35
N PHE A 88 -11.39 -10.31 -10.60
CA PHE A 88 -12.50 -9.62 -9.97
C PHE A 88 -12.71 -10.14 -8.54
N CYS A 89 -12.24 -9.36 -7.56
CA CYS A 89 -12.22 -9.74 -6.15
C CYS A 89 -13.59 -9.49 -5.51
N ASN A 90 -14.54 -10.36 -5.83
CA ASN A 90 -15.91 -10.32 -5.32
C ASN A 90 -16.02 -10.92 -3.90
N SER A 91 -17.25 -11.20 -3.43
CA SER A 91 -17.52 -11.71 -2.08
C SER A 91 -16.84 -13.05 -1.74
N ASP A 92 -16.27 -13.73 -2.74
CA ASP A 92 -15.74 -15.08 -2.63
C ASP A 92 -14.22 -15.15 -2.88
N LEU A 93 -13.51 -14.01 -2.86
CA LEU A 93 -12.07 -13.87 -3.14
C LEU A 93 -11.18 -14.98 -2.56
N PHE A 94 -11.49 -15.45 -1.36
CA PHE A 94 -10.72 -16.50 -0.68
C PHE A 94 -11.49 -17.81 -0.52
N ALA A 95 -12.77 -17.85 -0.89
CA ALA A 95 -13.62 -19.02 -0.75
C ALA A 95 -13.54 -19.95 -1.97
N ASN A 96 -13.25 -19.40 -3.16
CA ASN A 96 -13.20 -20.13 -4.42
C ASN A 96 -11.94 -19.79 -5.19
N ASP A 97 -11.53 -20.70 -6.09
CA ASP A 97 -10.55 -20.37 -7.11
C ASP A 97 -11.18 -19.37 -8.09
N ILE A 98 -10.57 -18.19 -8.24
CA ILE A 98 -11.04 -17.15 -9.15
C ILE A 98 -10.13 -17.08 -10.37
N ALA A 99 -10.71 -17.38 -11.53
CA ALA A 99 -10.05 -17.22 -12.81
C ALA A 99 -9.93 -15.75 -13.19
N GLU A 100 -8.81 -15.40 -13.84
CA GLU A 100 -8.67 -14.09 -14.48
C GLU A 100 -9.68 -13.91 -15.62
N MET A 101 -10.18 -12.70 -15.75
CA MET A 101 -11.04 -12.23 -16.85
C MET A 101 -10.21 -11.35 -17.79
N ASN A 102 -10.65 -11.23 -19.04
CA ASN A 102 -9.98 -10.40 -20.04
C ASN A 102 -10.85 -9.20 -20.37
N LEU A 103 -10.24 -8.02 -20.38
CA LEU A 103 -10.83 -6.81 -20.93
C LEU A 103 -10.07 -6.44 -22.21
N VAL A 104 -10.78 -6.43 -23.33
CA VAL A 104 -10.21 -6.20 -24.67
C VAL A 104 -10.53 -4.79 -25.18
N LYS A 105 -9.88 -4.38 -26.28
CA LYS A 105 -10.09 -3.11 -26.98
C LYS A 105 -9.70 -1.87 -26.15
N ILE A 106 -8.63 -2.00 -25.36
CA ILE A 106 -8.10 -0.90 -24.57
C ILE A 106 -7.16 -0.09 -25.44
N LYS A 107 -7.46 1.18 -25.68
CA LYS A 107 -6.61 2.06 -26.46
C LYS A 107 -5.59 2.77 -25.56
N PRO A 108 -4.35 2.99 -26.02
CA PRO A 108 -3.31 3.66 -25.21
C PRO A 108 -3.70 5.07 -24.71
N LEU A 109 -4.59 5.76 -25.45
CA LEU A 109 -5.10 7.09 -25.13
C LEU A 109 -6.35 7.09 -24.22
N MET A 110 -6.93 5.93 -23.91
CA MET A 110 -8.03 5.86 -22.94
C MET A 110 -7.54 6.29 -21.55
N LYS A 111 -8.44 6.87 -20.76
CA LYS A 111 -8.18 7.13 -19.34
C LYS A 111 -8.40 5.88 -18.50
N LEU A 112 -7.72 5.80 -17.36
CA LEU A 112 -7.93 4.72 -16.40
C LEU A 112 -9.39 4.64 -15.92
N ASP A 113 -10.08 5.78 -15.78
CA ASP A 113 -11.51 5.84 -15.44
C ASP A 113 -12.43 5.20 -16.50
N GLU A 114 -12.02 5.18 -17.77
CA GLU A 114 -12.76 4.48 -18.82
C GLU A 114 -12.63 2.97 -18.65
N ILE A 115 -11.43 2.48 -18.33
CA ILE A 115 -11.20 1.07 -17.98
C ILE A 115 -12.05 0.65 -16.80
N THR A 116 -12.05 1.44 -15.72
CA THR A 116 -12.83 1.08 -14.54
C THR A 116 -14.33 1.04 -14.84
N SER A 117 -14.82 1.96 -15.67
CA SER A 117 -16.21 2.00 -16.13
C SER A 117 -16.57 0.78 -16.96
N MET A 118 -15.67 0.33 -17.85
CA MET A 118 -15.86 -0.90 -18.63
C MET A 118 -15.97 -2.13 -17.73
N ILE A 119 -15.05 -2.30 -16.77
CA ILE A 119 -15.08 -3.42 -15.82
C ILE A 119 -16.35 -3.35 -14.96
N CYS A 120 -16.76 -2.16 -14.53
CA CYS A 120 -18.00 -1.98 -13.77
C CYS A 120 -19.24 -2.43 -14.57
N SER A 121 -19.28 -2.11 -15.87
CA SER A 121 -20.35 -2.50 -16.77
C SER A 121 -20.41 -4.01 -16.98
N GLU A 122 -19.26 -4.64 -17.28
CA GLU A 122 -19.16 -6.10 -17.47
C GLU A 122 -19.59 -6.88 -16.23
N ASN A 123 -19.19 -6.40 -15.05
CA ASN A 123 -19.45 -7.07 -13.76
C ASN A 123 -20.76 -6.61 -13.09
N LYS A 124 -21.57 -5.77 -13.75
CA LYS A 124 -22.88 -5.28 -13.27
C LYS A 124 -22.80 -4.68 -11.85
N ILE A 125 -21.81 -3.82 -11.64
CA ILE A 125 -21.57 -3.19 -10.33
C ILE A 125 -22.70 -2.20 -9.99
N PRO A 126 -23.21 -2.19 -8.73
CA PRO A 126 -24.21 -1.23 -8.30
C PRO A 126 -23.76 0.23 -8.47
N GLN A 127 -24.72 1.15 -8.69
CA GLN A 127 -24.41 2.54 -8.99
C GLN A 127 -23.76 3.31 -7.84
N GLU A 128 -23.99 2.88 -6.61
CA GLU A 128 -23.42 3.42 -5.37
C GLU A 128 -21.99 2.92 -5.11
N GLU A 129 -21.50 1.97 -5.90
CA GLU A 129 -20.19 1.35 -5.78
C GLU A 129 -19.26 1.70 -6.94
N VAL A 130 -17.97 1.58 -6.69
CA VAL A 130 -16.89 1.77 -7.66
C VAL A 130 -15.80 0.73 -7.39
N ILE A 131 -14.89 0.56 -8.35
CA ILE A 131 -13.78 -0.37 -8.23
C ILE A 131 -12.44 0.37 -8.10
N GLU A 132 -11.50 -0.31 -7.47
CA GLU A 132 -10.09 0.05 -7.36
C GLU A 132 -9.26 -1.02 -8.07
N LEU A 133 -8.28 -0.60 -8.86
CA LEU A 133 -7.37 -1.47 -9.60
C LEU A 133 -6.02 -1.51 -8.88
N TYR A 134 -5.47 -2.70 -8.74
CA TYR A 134 -4.15 -2.92 -8.15
C TYR A 134 -3.31 -3.74 -9.13
N SER A 135 -2.05 -3.38 -9.29
CA SER A 135 -1.11 -4.15 -10.10
C SER A 135 -0.93 -5.58 -9.56
N SER A 136 -0.27 -6.43 -10.33
CA SER A 136 0.16 -7.77 -9.91
C SER A 136 1.03 -7.77 -8.64
N HIS A 137 1.67 -6.66 -8.30
CA HIS A 137 2.43 -6.46 -7.06
C HIS A 137 1.60 -5.87 -5.90
N GLY A 138 0.32 -5.55 -6.14
CA GLY A 138 -0.57 -4.96 -5.15
C GLY A 138 -0.54 -3.43 -5.10
N TYR A 139 0.19 -2.77 -5.99
CA TYR A 139 0.23 -1.31 -6.05
C TYR A 139 -1.09 -0.75 -6.59
N PRO A 140 -1.79 0.12 -5.87
CA PRO A 140 -3.00 0.76 -6.36
C PRO A 140 -2.71 1.69 -7.55
N LEU A 141 -3.57 1.63 -8.57
CA LEU A 141 -3.49 2.53 -9.72
C LEU A 141 -4.26 3.82 -9.43
N GLN A 142 -5.37 3.80 -8.70
CA GLN A 142 -6.12 5.03 -8.35
C GLN A 142 -5.70 5.61 -7.00
N ASN A 143 -4.40 5.81 -6.79
CA ASN A 143 -3.87 6.36 -5.53
C ASN A 143 -4.49 7.70 -5.11
N ASN A 144 -5.00 8.46 -6.08
CA ASN A 144 -5.52 9.82 -5.93
C ASN A 144 -6.35 10.22 -7.17
N GLU A 145 -6.87 11.45 -7.16
CA GLU A 145 -7.59 12.07 -8.29
C GLU A 145 -6.73 12.25 -9.56
N ILE A 146 -5.40 12.33 -9.42
CA ILE A 146 -4.42 12.57 -10.51
C ILE A 146 -4.22 11.32 -11.37
N THR A 147 -3.98 10.19 -10.72
CA THR A 147 -3.65 8.90 -11.33
C THR A 147 -4.86 8.26 -12.02
N GLY A 148 -6.09 8.57 -11.57
CA GLY A 148 -7.33 8.15 -12.25
C GLY A 148 -7.59 8.85 -13.60
N GLN A 149 -7.13 10.09 -13.76
CA GLN A 149 -7.27 10.85 -15.01
C GLN A 149 -6.15 10.58 -16.03
N SER A 150 -5.08 9.90 -15.62
CA SER A 150 -3.97 9.55 -16.49
C SER A 150 -4.40 8.57 -17.58
N ILE A 151 -3.79 8.73 -18.75
CA ILE A 151 -3.97 7.84 -19.90
C ILE A 151 -3.17 6.54 -19.74
N ILE A 152 -3.62 5.47 -20.38
CA ILE A 152 -3.02 4.13 -20.28
C ILE A 152 -1.55 4.09 -20.68
N ILE A 153 -1.16 4.85 -21.70
CA ILE A 153 0.25 4.93 -22.13
C ILE A 153 1.16 5.56 -21.07
N SER A 154 0.65 6.49 -20.24
CA SER A 154 1.41 7.07 -19.12
C SER A 154 1.72 6.03 -18.05
N TRP A 155 0.79 5.10 -17.82
CA TRP A 155 0.98 3.98 -16.91
C TRP A 155 1.98 2.93 -17.40
N LYS A 156 2.45 3.05 -18.65
CA LYS A 156 3.31 2.06 -19.31
C LYS A 156 2.70 0.64 -19.24
N LEU A 157 1.36 0.55 -19.34
CA LEU A 157 0.69 -0.75 -19.33
C LEU A 157 1.03 -1.53 -20.59
N GLU A 158 1.33 -2.80 -20.42
CA GLU A 158 1.63 -3.72 -21.50
C GLU A 158 0.45 -4.62 -21.83
N ASP A 159 0.42 -5.12 -23.07
CA ASP A 159 -0.54 -6.12 -23.51
C ASP A 159 -0.45 -7.38 -22.61
N GLY A 160 -1.56 -7.68 -21.93
CA GLY A 160 -1.67 -8.81 -21.00
C GLY A 160 -1.29 -8.50 -19.54
N ASP A 161 -1.14 -7.24 -19.14
CA ASP A 161 -0.96 -6.88 -17.72
C ASP A 161 -2.11 -7.39 -16.84
N LEU A 162 -1.78 -7.84 -15.62
CA LEU A 162 -2.74 -8.38 -14.65
C LEU A 162 -3.05 -7.39 -13.53
N PHE A 163 -4.34 -7.19 -13.27
CA PHE A 163 -4.83 -6.37 -12.17
C PHE A 163 -5.74 -7.13 -11.20
N TYR A 164 -5.63 -6.82 -9.90
CA TYR A 164 -6.65 -7.17 -8.92
C TYR A 164 -7.68 -6.05 -8.85
N VAL A 165 -8.96 -6.42 -8.75
CA VAL A 165 -10.08 -5.47 -8.74
C VAL A 165 -10.88 -5.60 -7.46
N LEU A 166 -10.83 -4.61 -6.58
CA LEU A 166 -11.67 -4.57 -5.37
C LEU A 166 -12.80 -3.56 -5.52
N ARG A 167 -13.92 -3.84 -4.86
CA ARG A 167 -15.09 -2.95 -4.79
C ARG A 167 -15.04 -2.09 -3.54
N ARG A 168 -15.59 -0.89 -3.65
CA ARG A 168 -15.90 -0.03 -2.50
C ARG A 168 -17.12 0.84 -2.78
N LEU A 169 -17.66 1.47 -1.73
CA LEU A 169 -18.63 2.54 -1.90
C LEU A 169 -17.99 3.78 -2.55
N LYS A 170 -18.73 4.42 -3.47
CA LYS A 170 -18.32 5.69 -4.10
C LYS A 170 -18.10 6.77 -3.06
N LYS A 171 -19.06 6.94 -2.15
CA LYS A 171 -19.02 7.94 -1.09
C LYS A 171 -18.04 7.51 -0.01
N GLN A 172 -16.96 8.26 0.19
CA GLN A 172 -15.94 8.00 1.22
C GLN A 172 -15.69 9.25 2.09
N PRO A 173 -15.40 9.13 3.40
CA PRO A 173 -15.32 10.27 4.33
C PRO A 173 -14.19 11.28 4.07
N ARG A 174 -13.28 10.99 3.13
CA ARG A 174 -12.04 11.76 2.88
C ARG A 174 -11.81 12.17 1.43
N MET A 175 -12.77 11.93 0.54
CA MET A 175 -12.79 12.64 -0.75
C MET A 175 -13.27 14.07 -0.45
N ARG A 176 -12.35 14.97 -0.08
CA ARG A 176 -12.63 16.40 -0.15
C ARG A 176 -12.47 16.79 -1.61
N GLU A 177 -13.48 17.41 -2.18
CA GLU A 177 -13.34 18.08 -3.48
C GLU A 177 -12.31 19.19 -3.31
N PHE A 178 -11.14 19.04 -3.93
CA PHE A 178 -10.15 20.10 -3.97
C PHE A 178 -10.58 21.11 -5.03
N VAL A 179 -10.86 22.34 -4.60
CA VAL A 179 -11.11 23.43 -5.55
C VAL A 179 -9.78 23.85 -6.12
N SER A 180 -9.50 23.46 -7.36
CA SER A 180 -8.37 23.97 -8.13
C SER A 180 -8.63 25.42 -8.55
N LEU A 181 -7.54 26.17 -8.76
CA LEU A 181 -7.62 27.41 -9.52
C LEU A 181 -8.04 27.10 -10.98
N PRO A 182 -8.68 28.05 -11.69
CA PRO A 182 -9.10 27.82 -13.07
C PRO A 182 -7.91 27.53 -13.99
N GLU A 183 -8.14 26.74 -15.03
CA GLU A 183 -7.16 26.49 -16.08
C GLU A 183 -6.82 27.79 -16.83
N LEU A 184 -5.55 27.97 -17.18
CA LEU A 184 -5.08 29.05 -18.04
C LEU A 184 -4.46 28.47 -19.31
N ASP A 185 -4.64 29.19 -20.43
CA ASP A 185 -4.05 28.78 -21.71
C ASP A 185 -2.52 28.76 -21.61
N HIS A 186 -1.94 27.57 -21.78
CA HIS A 186 -0.50 27.33 -21.68
C HIS A 186 0.28 27.90 -22.86
N CYS A 187 -0.38 28.35 -23.93
CA CYS A 187 0.27 28.97 -25.10
C CYS A 187 0.52 30.48 -24.96
N VAL A 188 -0.03 31.14 -23.92
CA VAL A 188 0.00 32.60 -23.77
C VAL A 188 1.05 33.06 -22.75
N GLY A 189 2.12 33.73 -23.16
CA GLY A 189 3.15 34.26 -22.25
C GLY A 189 4.29 34.95 -22.98
N GLN A 190 5.29 35.43 -22.25
CA GLN A 190 6.50 36.03 -22.83
C GLN A 190 7.67 35.04 -22.86
N GLU A 191 7.89 34.34 -21.76
CA GLU A 191 8.93 33.32 -21.63
C GLU A 191 8.36 31.94 -21.90
N THR A 192 9.14 31.10 -22.59
CA THR A 192 8.87 29.68 -22.80
C THR A 192 9.61 28.86 -21.76
N LEU A 193 8.88 28.24 -20.84
CA LEU A 193 9.43 27.37 -19.79
C LEU A 193 9.29 25.90 -20.20
N ILE A 194 10.28 25.07 -19.85
CA ILE A 194 10.24 23.63 -20.07
C ILE A 194 9.75 22.98 -18.77
N ILE A 195 8.51 22.48 -18.78
CA ILE A 195 7.89 21.82 -17.64
C ILE A 195 8.24 20.34 -17.67
N GLU A 196 8.80 19.83 -16.57
CA GLU A 196 9.13 18.42 -16.39
C GLU A 196 8.20 17.78 -15.37
N THR A 197 7.44 16.77 -15.82
CA THR A 197 6.51 16.04 -14.96
C THR A 197 6.86 14.55 -14.90
N PRO A 198 6.57 13.86 -13.79
CA PRO A 198 6.82 12.42 -13.70
C PRO A 198 5.89 11.56 -14.58
N PHE A 199 4.74 12.09 -15.04
CA PHE A 199 3.66 11.30 -15.66
C PHE A 199 3.37 11.68 -17.12
N HIS A 200 3.69 12.91 -17.53
CA HIS A 200 3.43 13.44 -18.88
C HIS A 200 4.72 13.76 -19.64
N GLY A 201 5.89 13.42 -19.09
CA GLY A 201 7.17 13.80 -19.65
C GLY A 201 7.41 15.31 -19.59
N SER A 202 8.21 15.81 -20.52
CA SER A 202 8.53 17.24 -20.63
C SER A 202 7.67 17.92 -21.70
N PHE A 203 7.15 19.11 -21.41
CA PHE A 203 6.38 19.93 -22.36
C PHE A 203 6.63 21.42 -22.12
N SER A 204 6.31 22.25 -23.10
CA SER A 204 6.53 23.70 -23.00
C SER A 204 5.29 24.44 -22.50
N VAL A 205 5.50 25.45 -21.66
CA VAL A 205 4.47 26.39 -21.20
C VAL A 205 4.97 27.81 -21.42
N ASN A 206 4.17 28.65 -22.05
CA ASN A 206 4.41 30.08 -22.14
C ASN A 206 3.77 30.75 -20.94
N ALA A 207 4.56 31.46 -20.14
CA ALA A 207 4.09 32.13 -18.92
C ALA A 207 4.58 33.59 -18.86
N TYR A 208 3.93 34.37 -18.00
CA TYR A 208 4.52 35.62 -17.50
C TYR A 208 5.17 35.26 -16.17
N CYS A 209 6.50 35.32 -16.09
CA CYS A 209 7.29 34.82 -14.95
C CYS A 209 7.11 35.57 -13.61
N ASP A 210 6.02 36.33 -13.47
CA ASP A 210 5.69 37.17 -12.31
C ASP A 210 4.90 36.42 -11.22
N SER A 211 4.31 35.25 -11.53
CA SER A 211 3.52 34.46 -10.58
C SER A 211 3.72 32.95 -10.74
N PRO A 212 4.21 32.25 -9.70
CA PRO A 212 4.26 30.78 -9.68
C PRO A 212 2.89 30.11 -9.85
N GLU A 213 1.82 30.78 -9.40
CA GLU A 213 0.45 30.31 -9.54
C GLU A 213 -0.01 30.29 -11.00
N ASP A 214 0.37 31.29 -11.81
CA ASP A 214 0.09 31.33 -13.26
C ASP A 214 0.71 30.11 -13.96
N ILE A 215 1.99 29.85 -13.67
CA ILE A 215 2.70 28.66 -14.19
C ILE A 215 1.96 27.39 -13.76
N ALA A 216 1.57 27.27 -12.50
CA ALA A 216 0.83 26.10 -12.00
C ALA A 216 -0.54 25.92 -12.66
N GLN A 217 -1.30 26.99 -12.92
CA GLN A 217 -2.60 26.93 -13.62
C GLN A 217 -2.45 26.54 -15.10
N LYS A 218 -1.33 26.90 -15.73
CA LYS A 218 -0.99 26.47 -17.10
C LYS A 218 -0.50 25.03 -17.15
N VAL A 219 0.26 24.59 -16.15
CA VAL A 219 0.59 23.17 -15.97
C VAL A 219 -0.70 22.36 -15.77
N TYR A 220 -1.64 22.87 -14.97
CA TYR A 220 -2.94 22.24 -14.76
C TYR A 220 -3.73 22.07 -16.07
N SER A 221 -3.75 23.07 -16.96
CA SER A 221 -4.48 22.96 -18.24
C SER A 221 -3.94 21.91 -19.20
N VAL A 222 -2.64 21.59 -19.11
CA VAL A 222 -2.01 20.52 -19.92
C VAL A 222 -2.17 19.15 -19.26
N THR A 223 -1.97 19.09 -17.94
CA THR A 223 -1.79 17.81 -17.22
C THR A 223 -3.05 17.31 -16.51
N GLY A 224 -4.06 18.18 -16.33
CA GLY A 224 -5.23 17.90 -15.49
C GLY A 224 -4.92 17.74 -14.00
N ILE A 225 -3.70 18.07 -13.54
CA ILE A 225 -3.29 17.99 -12.13
C ILE A 225 -3.71 19.26 -11.40
N PRO A 226 -4.61 19.20 -10.40
CA PRO A 226 -5.02 20.40 -9.67
C PRO A 226 -3.86 21.12 -8.99
N VAL A 227 -3.87 22.46 -9.04
CA VAL A 227 -2.80 23.33 -8.51
C VAL A 227 -2.39 23.01 -7.06
N PRO A 228 -3.30 22.69 -6.12
CA PRO A 228 -2.89 22.36 -4.75
C PRO A 228 -1.94 21.16 -4.64
N PHE A 229 -1.95 20.25 -5.62
CA PHE A 229 -1.13 19.04 -5.62
C PHE A 229 0.25 19.19 -6.24
N MET A 230 0.64 20.38 -6.69
CA MET A 230 1.95 20.60 -7.29
C MET A 230 2.77 21.62 -6.52
N SER A 231 4.06 21.34 -6.42
CA SER A 231 5.11 22.30 -6.10
C SER A 231 6.02 22.44 -7.32
N LEU A 232 6.38 23.67 -7.65
CA LEU A 232 7.25 23.97 -8.78
C LEU A 232 8.68 24.22 -8.29
N TYR A 233 9.67 23.65 -8.98
CA TYR A 233 11.09 23.85 -8.69
C TYR A 233 11.86 24.16 -9.96
N VAL A 234 12.63 25.25 -9.98
CA VAL A 234 13.50 25.59 -11.11
C VAL A 234 14.86 24.91 -10.96
N ARG A 235 15.39 24.38 -12.07
CA ARG A 235 16.71 23.75 -12.11
C ARG A 235 17.82 24.80 -12.07
N ARG A 236 18.81 24.60 -11.19
CA ARG A 236 20.04 25.40 -11.09
C ARG A 236 21.25 24.47 -11.08
N GLY A 237 21.65 24.01 -12.27
CA GLY A 237 22.68 22.99 -12.43
C GLY A 237 22.22 21.62 -11.91
N TYR A 238 22.85 21.14 -10.82
CA TYR A 238 22.52 19.87 -10.17
C TYR A 238 21.50 19.99 -9.03
N PHE A 239 21.14 21.21 -8.63
CA PHE A 239 20.19 21.47 -7.54
C PHE A 239 18.88 22.03 -8.08
N HIS A 240 17.84 21.91 -7.26
CA HIS A 240 16.50 22.39 -7.56
C HIS A 240 16.11 23.44 -6.52
N GLU A 241 15.72 24.62 -6.98
CA GLU A 241 15.27 25.73 -6.13
C GLU A 241 13.75 25.84 -6.23
N GLN A 242 13.05 25.96 -5.11
CA GLN A 242 11.60 26.12 -5.13
C GLN A 242 11.21 27.42 -5.83
N VAL A 243 10.28 27.36 -6.78
CA VAL A 243 9.77 28.54 -7.47
C VAL A 243 8.86 29.30 -6.52
N THR A 244 9.20 30.55 -6.27
CA THR A 244 8.46 31.50 -5.45
C THR A 244 8.24 32.78 -6.24
N ALA A 245 7.44 33.71 -5.69
CA ALA A 245 7.23 35.03 -6.30
C ALA A 245 8.52 35.87 -6.43
N PHE A 246 9.63 35.44 -5.84
CA PHE A 246 10.94 36.12 -5.90
C PHE A 246 11.98 35.37 -6.74
N THR A 247 11.61 34.23 -7.31
CA THR A 247 12.54 33.41 -8.11
C THR A 247 12.65 33.99 -9.51
N GLU A 248 13.85 34.43 -9.92
CA GLU A 248 14.09 34.94 -11.28
C GLU A 248 14.07 33.79 -12.30
N LEU A 249 13.01 33.69 -13.10
CA LEU A 249 12.92 32.72 -14.18
C LEU A 249 13.38 33.32 -15.51
N LYS A 250 14.02 32.49 -16.34
CA LYS A 250 14.51 32.86 -17.67
C LYS A 250 13.83 32.03 -18.76
N ASP A 251 13.87 32.53 -19.98
CA ASP A 251 13.45 31.77 -21.14
C ASP A 251 14.24 30.45 -21.23
N GLN A 252 13.53 29.36 -21.52
CA GLN A 252 14.01 27.98 -21.52
C GLN A 252 14.43 27.43 -20.15
N ASP A 253 14.10 28.07 -19.03
CA ASP A 253 14.32 27.47 -17.71
C ASP A 253 13.50 26.17 -17.58
N HIS A 254 14.13 25.15 -17.00
CA HIS A 254 13.50 23.87 -16.69
C HIS A 254 12.80 23.93 -15.33
N ILE A 255 11.49 23.75 -15.33
CA ILE A 255 10.63 23.74 -14.14
C ILE A 255 10.16 22.32 -13.88
N ARG A 256 10.62 21.78 -12.76
CA ARG A 256 10.24 20.48 -12.26
C ARG A 256 8.96 20.56 -11.44
N VAL A 257 7.97 19.73 -11.78
CA VAL A 257 6.70 19.61 -11.06
C VAL A 257 6.81 18.46 -10.06
N ILE A 258 6.86 18.79 -8.78
CA ILE A 258 6.86 17.82 -7.68
C ILE A 258 5.43 17.66 -7.19
N LEU A 259 4.91 16.43 -7.22
CA LEU A 259 3.59 16.17 -6.68
C LEU A 259 3.62 16.09 -5.17
N ARG A 260 2.76 16.92 -4.58
CA ARG A 260 2.50 16.95 -3.16
C ARG A 260 1.44 15.94 -2.83
N SER A 261 1.72 15.14 -1.82
CA SER A 261 0.72 14.24 -1.29
C SER A 261 -0.52 15.02 -0.81
N PRO A 262 -1.75 14.57 -1.14
CA PRO A 262 -2.98 15.04 -0.52
C PRO A 262 -2.88 15.01 1.01
N PHE A 263 -2.02 14.12 1.55
CA PHE A 263 -1.73 14.01 2.97
C PHE A 263 -1.04 15.24 3.52
N GLU A 264 -0.09 15.86 2.81
CA GLU A 264 0.54 17.11 3.25
C GLU A 264 -0.38 18.33 3.15
N ILE A 265 -1.26 18.33 2.14
CA ILE A 265 -2.15 19.46 1.84
C ILE A 265 -3.34 19.48 2.81
N VAL A 266 -3.88 18.31 3.15
CA VAL A 266 -5.07 18.19 4.00
C VAL A 266 -4.69 18.05 5.48
N LEU A 267 -3.56 17.41 5.80
CA LEU A 267 -3.23 16.98 7.16
C LEU A 267 -1.82 17.40 7.55
N LYS A 268 -1.68 18.20 8.61
CA LYS A 268 -0.53 17.97 9.50
C LYS A 268 -0.64 16.50 9.93
N PRO A 269 0.39 15.66 9.77
CA PRO A 269 0.32 14.24 10.09
C PRO A 269 0.14 14.09 11.60
N LEU A 270 -1.11 14.15 12.03
CA LEU A 270 -1.51 13.83 13.38
C LEU A 270 -2.08 12.42 13.27
N SER A 271 -1.53 11.50 14.06
CA SER A 271 -1.98 10.10 14.25
C SER A 271 -3.45 9.97 14.73
N ILE A 272 -4.19 11.07 14.72
CA ILE A 272 -5.60 11.26 15.07
C ILE A 272 -6.58 10.85 13.95
N HIS A 273 -6.11 10.33 12.82
CA HIS A 273 -6.97 10.03 11.66
C HIS A 273 -7.00 8.54 11.29
N TYR A 274 -6.78 7.64 12.25
CA TYR A 274 -6.87 6.20 12.08
C TYR A 274 -8.22 5.72 12.68
N GLY A 275 -9.08 4.96 11.98
CA GLY A 275 -10.35 4.41 12.50
C GLY A 275 -11.61 4.62 11.63
N CYS A 276 -12.82 4.52 12.18
CA CYS A 276 -14.08 4.39 11.41
C CYS A 276 -14.46 5.58 10.51
N GLN A 277 -13.84 6.75 10.72
CA GLN A 277 -14.03 7.94 9.88
C GLN A 277 -13.03 7.99 8.71
N THR A 278 -12.20 6.95 8.53
CA THR A 278 -11.29 6.83 7.39
C THR A 278 -11.98 6.31 6.15
N TYR A 279 -13.02 5.51 6.33
CA TYR A 279 -13.52 4.62 5.30
C TYR A 279 -14.98 4.20 5.58
N ASN A 280 -15.80 4.21 4.53
CA ASN A 280 -17.13 3.63 4.55
C ASN A 280 -17.07 2.19 4.03
N PHE A 281 -17.37 1.25 4.93
CA PHE A 281 -17.37 -0.19 4.66
C PHE A 281 -18.38 -0.57 3.59
N LEU A 282 -17.99 -1.46 2.66
CA LEU A 282 -18.93 -2.04 1.70
C LEU A 282 -20.01 -2.86 2.43
N VAL A 283 -19.61 -3.66 3.43
CA VAL A 283 -20.52 -4.33 4.37
C VAL A 283 -20.38 -3.67 5.74
N PRO A 284 -21.42 -2.93 6.22
CA PRO A 284 -21.38 -2.29 7.54
C PRO A 284 -21.03 -3.28 8.66
N GLN A 285 -20.20 -2.85 9.62
CA GLN A 285 -19.79 -3.66 10.77
C GLN A 285 -20.24 -3.04 12.10
N THR A 286 -20.37 -3.85 13.15
CA THR A 286 -20.71 -3.33 14.48
C THR A 286 -19.60 -2.44 15.04
N LYS A 287 -19.96 -1.45 15.90
CA LYS A 287 -18.98 -0.58 16.58
C LYS A 287 -17.92 -1.39 17.35
N LYS A 288 -18.36 -2.46 18.02
CA LYS A 288 -17.47 -3.39 18.72
C LYS A 288 -16.47 -4.05 17.77
N GLY A 289 -16.94 -4.56 16.62
CA GLY A 289 -16.08 -5.18 15.61
C GLY A 289 -15.07 -4.19 15.05
N ILE A 290 -15.53 -2.98 14.70
CA ILE A 290 -14.68 -1.91 14.17
C ILE A 290 -13.59 -1.52 15.17
N THR A 291 -13.95 -1.22 16.43
CA THR A 291 -13.00 -0.86 17.48
C THR A 291 -11.97 -1.96 17.71
N LYS A 292 -12.41 -3.23 17.73
CA LYS A 292 -11.52 -4.37 17.90
C LYS A 292 -10.55 -4.52 16.72
N PHE A 293 -11.05 -4.55 15.48
CA PHE A 293 -10.25 -4.72 14.27
C PHE A 293 -9.16 -3.66 14.18
N PHE A 294 -9.52 -2.38 14.27
CA PHE A 294 -8.54 -1.29 14.19
C PHE A 294 -7.57 -1.27 15.38
N SER A 295 -8.00 -1.65 16.59
CA SER A 295 -7.09 -1.70 17.74
C SER A 295 -6.01 -2.77 17.57
N ILE A 296 -6.39 -3.97 17.12
CA ILE A 296 -5.42 -5.05 16.86
C ILE A 296 -4.52 -4.67 15.67
N LEU A 297 -5.09 -4.13 14.61
CA LEU A 297 -4.31 -3.68 13.45
C LEU A 297 -3.27 -2.60 13.84
N LYS A 298 -3.64 -1.68 14.74
CA LYS A 298 -2.72 -0.68 15.29
C LYS A 298 -1.63 -1.31 16.15
N PHE A 299 -1.96 -2.33 16.93
CA PHE A 299 -1.00 -3.12 17.70
C PHE A 299 -0.02 -3.88 16.80
N ILE A 300 -0.51 -4.58 15.77
CA ILE A 300 0.30 -5.28 14.74
C ILE A 300 1.27 -4.31 14.06
N CYS A 301 0.82 -3.08 13.77
CA CYS A 301 1.64 -2.05 13.13
C CYS A 301 2.51 -1.24 14.13
N SER A 302 2.43 -1.50 15.44
CA SER A 302 3.19 -0.75 16.44
C SER A 302 4.69 -0.89 16.20
N PRO A 303 5.50 0.18 16.34
CA PRO A 303 6.96 0.10 16.29
C PRO A 303 7.57 -0.64 17.49
N LYS A 304 6.86 -0.69 18.62
CA LYS A 304 7.33 -1.34 19.86
C LYS A 304 6.15 -2.07 20.54
N PRO A 305 5.65 -3.16 19.93
CA PRO A 305 4.57 -3.92 20.52
C PRO A 305 5.05 -4.57 21.82
N HIS A 306 4.15 -4.66 22.81
CA HIS A 306 4.43 -5.33 24.08
C HIS A 306 4.82 -6.82 23.90
N ASN A 307 4.34 -7.48 22.84
CA ASN A 307 4.82 -8.80 22.46
C ASN A 307 6.20 -8.69 21.79
N LYS A 308 7.26 -9.01 22.55
CA LYS A 308 8.66 -8.95 22.07
C LYS A 308 9.03 -10.08 21.10
N GLU A 309 8.25 -11.16 21.07
CA GLU A 309 8.48 -12.29 20.16
C GLU A 309 7.83 -12.05 18.79
N TYR A 310 6.93 -11.06 18.68
CA TYR A 310 6.25 -10.73 17.43
C TYR A 310 7.20 -10.04 16.44
N ASP A 311 7.23 -10.58 15.23
CA ASP A 311 7.95 -10.02 14.08
C ASP A 311 6.95 -9.69 12.96
N PHE A 312 6.91 -8.41 12.59
CA PHE A 312 6.01 -7.90 11.55
C PHE A 312 6.32 -8.49 10.17
N GLU A 313 7.60 -8.68 9.83
CA GLU A 313 8.00 -9.16 8.50
C GLU A 313 7.61 -10.63 8.31
N ARG A 314 7.72 -11.43 9.38
CA ARG A 314 7.21 -12.80 9.40
C ARG A 314 5.69 -12.84 9.30
N PHE A 315 4.98 -11.96 10.00
CA PHE A 315 3.52 -11.85 9.90
C PHE A 315 3.09 -11.52 8.47
N GLN A 316 3.77 -10.57 7.84
CA GLN A 316 3.49 -10.17 6.47
C GLN A 316 3.78 -11.29 5.47
N SER A 317 4.92 -11.98 5.62
CA SER A 317 5.29 -13.14 4.81
C SER A 317 4.30 -14.30 4.94
N PHE A 318 3.82 -14.56 6.16
CA PHE A 318 2.76 -15.53 6.40
C PHE A 318 1.47 -15.11 5.67
N LEU A 319 1.04 -13.86 5.80
CA LEU A 319 -0.16 -13.37 5.15
C LEU A 319 -0.07 -13.48 3.61
N MET A 320 1.08 -13.14 3.03
CA MET A 320 1.34 -13.29 1.60
C MET A 320 1.26 -14.75 1.16
N THR A 321 1.94 -15.65 1.86
CA THR A 321 1.95 -17.09 1.53
C THR A 321 0.57 -17.73 1.73
N PHE A 322 -0.17 -17.28 2.73
CA PHE A 322 -1.48 -17.82 3.07
C PHE A 322 -2.59 -17.36 2.11
N THR A 323 -2.51 -16.13 1.60
CA THR A 323 -3.57 -15.52 0.78
C THR A 323 -3.24 -15.42 -0.69
N ASP A 324 -1.95 -15.41 -1.06
CA ASP A 324 -1.47 -15.07 -2.41
C ASP A 324 -2.12 -13.79 -2.95
N PHE A 325 -2.35 -12.81 -2.07
CA PHE A 325 -3.08 -11.58 -2.37
C PHE A 325 -2.25 -10.32 -2.08
N PRO A 326 -1.41 -9.89 -3.04
CA PRO A 326 -0.53 -8.73 -2.90
C PRO A 326 -1.17 -7.42 -2.45
N PRO A 327 -2.38 -7.02 -2.90
CA PRO A 327 -2.97 -5.73 -2.49
C PRO A 327 -3.14 -5.58 -0.98
N LEU A 328 -3.57 -6.64 -0.29
CA LEU A 328 -3.74 -6.65 1.17
C LEU A 328 -2.39 -6.49 1.89
N VAL A 329 -1.40 -7.25 1.44
CA VAL A 329 -0.04 -7.28 2.01
C VAL A 329 0.64 -5.92 1.83
N TYR A 330 0.54 -5.33 0.64
CA TYR A 330 1.07 -4.02 0.34
C TYR A 330 0.41 -2.91 1.18
N ALA A 331 -0.92 -2.94 1.31
CA ALA A 331 -1.63 -1.98 2.15
C ALA A 331 -1.24 -2.08 3.63
N LEU A 332 -0.99 -3.30 4.14
CA LEU A 332 -0.52 -3.48 5.51
C LEU A 332 0.88 -2.89 5.73
N GLN A 333 1.80 -3.11 4.79
CA GLN A 333 3.15 -2.54 4.85
C GLN A 333 3.13 -1.01 4.84
N ASN A 334 2.36 -0.41 3.93
CA ASN A 334 2.22 1.04 3.88
C ASN A 334 1.63 1.61 5.18
N LEU A 335 0.67 0.90 5.77
CA LEU A 335 0.11 1.32 7.04
C LEU A 335 1.14 1.30 8.17
N LYS A 336 2.01 0.27 8.20
CA LYS A 336 3.11 0.17 9.14
C LYS A 336 4.10 1.34 9.00
N GLU A 337 4.49 1.66 7.76
CA GLU A 337 5.53 2.65 7.48
C GLU A 337 5.08 4.11 7.61
N PHE A 338 3.85 4.38 7.17
CA PHE A 338 3.32 5.74 7.07
C PHE A 338 2.24 6.03 8.12
N SER A 339 1.82 5.03 8.90
CA SER A 339 0.73 5.13 9.89
C SER A 339 -0.61 5.63 9.30
N PHE A 340 -0.78 5.51 7.98
CA PHE A 340 -1.90 6.05 7.21
C PHE A 340 -2.00 5.35 5.84
N LEU A 341 -3.19 5.35 5.21
CA LEU A 341 -3.45 4.82 3.87
C LEU A 341 -4.34 5.73 3.01
N THR A 342 -4.10 5.73 1.69
CA THR A 342 -5.04 6.25 0.67
C THR A 342 -6.38 5.51 0.77
N ILE A 343 -7.43 6.01 0.10
CA ILE A 343 -8.72 5.28 0.04
C ILE A 343 -8.53 3.90 -0.58
N SER A 344 -7.73 3.77 -1.64
CA SER A 344 -7.40 2.49 -2.26
C SER A 344 -6.62 1.58 -1.30
N GLY A 345 -5.70 2.14 -0.50
CA GLY A 345 -5.02 1.39 0.55
C GLY A 345 -5.99 0.89 1.62
N TRP A 346 -6.90 1.74 2.11
CA TRP A 346 -7.94 1.32 3.08
C TRP A 346 -8.88 0.28 2.49
N THR A 347 -9.23 0.39 1.22
CA THR A 347 -10.08 -0.57 0.50
C THR A 347 -9.41 -1.95 0.47
N ALA A 348 -8.16 -2.02 0.04
CA ALA A 348 -7.39 -3.27 0.02
C ALA A 348 -7.26 -3.91 1.41
N LEU A 349 -6.99 -3.10 2.42
CA LEU A 349 -6.81 -3.58 3.78
C LEU A 349 -8.12 -4.06 4.40
N ILE A 350 -9.15 -3.21 4.39
CA ILE A 350 -10.42 -3.45 5.10
C ILE A 350 -11.23 -4.52 4.38
N GLU A 351 -11.44 -4.38 3.07
CA GLU A 351 -12.24 -5.34 2.32
C GLU A 351 -11.49 -6.67 2.16
N GLY A 352 -10.16 -6.62 1.98
CA GLY A 352 -9.31 -7.83 1.98
C GLY A 352 -9.42 -8.61 3.29
N PHE A 353 -9.24 -7.96 4.45
CA PHE A 353 -9.42 -8.64 5.74
C PHE A 353 -10.86 -9.09 5.99
N TYR A 354 -11.86 -8.30 5.57
CA TYR A 354 -13.26 -8.70 5.70
C TYR A 354 -13.53 -10.03 4.98
N LEU A 355 -13.13 -10.14 3.71
CA LEU A 355 -13.31 -11.35 2.90
C LEU A 355 -12.52 -12.54 3.45
N LEU A 356 -11.29 -12.30 3.93
CA LEU A 356 -10.45 -13.34 4.52
C LEU A 356 -11.06 -13.86 5.82
N PHE A 357 -11.48 -12.96 6.70
CA PHE A 357 -12.04 -13.33 8.00
C PHE A 357 -13.38 -14.03 7.82
N LYS A 358 -14.21 -13.54 6.91
CA LYS A 358 -15.46 -14.20 6.53
C LYS A 358 -15.19 -15.63 6.04
N THR A 359 -14.22 -15.83 5.16
CA THR A 359 -13.88 -17.17 4.63
C THR A 359 -13.42 -18.13 5.73
N ILE A 360 -12.55 -17.67 6.63
CA ILE A 360 -12.07 -18.46 7.77
C ILE A 360 -13.22 -18.79 8.72
N LEU A 361 -14.05 -17.81 9.06
CA LEU A 361 -15.20 -18.02 9.95
C LEU A 361 -16.24 -18.94 9.32
N ASP A 362 -16.56 -18.77 8.03
CA ASP A 362 -17.51 -19.62 7.29
C ASP A 362 -17.07 -21.08 7.27
N THR A 363 -15.78 -21.39 7.49
CA THR A 363 -15.30 -22.77 7.63
C THR A 363 -15.84 -23.41 8.90
N PHE A 364 -15.82 -22.71 10.04
CA PHE A 364 -16.09 -23.29 11.38
C PHE A 364 -17.37 -22.81 12.06
N ALA A 365 -17.85 -21.63 11.70
CA ALA A 365 -18.88 -20.88 12.38
C ALA A 365 -19.93 -20.33 11.41
N THR A 366 -21.05 -19.87 11.96
CA THR A 366 -22.11 -19.14 11.26
C THR A 366 -22.19 -17.76 11.90
N VAL A 367 -21.49 -16.80 11.31
CA VAL A 367 -21.40 -15.43 11.83
C VAL A 367 -22.20 -14.49 10.93
N SER A 368 -22.96 -13.58 11.53
CA SER A 368 -23.67 -12.53 10.78
C SER A 368 -22.68 -11.65 10.01
N ARG A 369 -23.05 -11.25 8.79
CA ARG A 369 -22.14 -10.51 7.87
C ARG A 369 -21.63 -9.19 8.45
N ASP A 370 -22.37 -8.59 9.37
CA ASP A 370 -22.06 -7.33 10.07
C ASP A 370 -21.21 -7.52 11.35
N GLN A 371 -20.93 -8.77 11.74
CA GLN A 371 -20.22 -9.12 12.97
C GLN A 371 -18.86 -9.80 12.72
N ILE A 372 -18.41 -9.88 11.47
CA ILE A 372 -17.16 -10.55 11.08
C ILE A 372 -15.97 -9.98 11.87
N PHE A 373 -15.85 -8.66 11.96
CA PHE A 373 -14.75 -8.02 12.70
C PHE A 373 -14.81 -8.16 14.22
N GLU A 374 -15.92 -8.64 14.80
CA GLU A 374 -15.95 -8.96 16.23
C GLU A 374 -15.05 -10.14 16.61
N TYR A 375 -14.62 -10.94 15.64
CA TYR A 375 -13.76 -12.11 15.82
C TYR A 375 -12.32 -11.87 15.30
N SER A 376 -11.95 -10.62 15.05
CA SER A 376 -10.60 -10.25 14.56
C SER A 376 -9.48 -10.72 15.49
N ASP A 377 -9.72 -10.78 16.80
CA ASP A 377 -8.76 -11.27 17.80
C ASP A 377 -8.42 -12.74 17.60
N TYR A 378 -9.41 -13.61 17.37
CA TYR A 378 -9.16 -15.02 17.08
C TYR A 378 -8.30 -15.20 15.83
N ILE A 379 -8.64 -14.50 14.75
CA ILE A 379 -8.02 -14.73 13.45
C ILE A 379 -6.63 -14.11 13.39
N LEU A 380 -6.47 -12.86 13.83
CA LEU A 380 -5.17 -12.18 13.82
C LEU A 380 -4.19 -12.80 14.82
N SER A 381 -4.66 -13.26 15.98
CA SER A 381 -3.79 -13.98 16.91
C SER A 381 -3.32 -15.31 16.32
N MET A 382 -4.18 -16.03 15.58
CA MET A 382 -3.80 -17.24 14.86
C MET A 382 -2.76 -16.93 13.78
N PHE A 383 -2.89 -15.81 13.08
CA PHE A 383 -1.90 -15.39 12.08
C PHE A 383 -0.55 -15.04 12.72
N ILE A 384 -0.56 -14.35 13.86
CA ILE A 384 0.67 -14.10 14.65
C ILE A 384 1.29 -15.45 15.05
N HIS A 385 0.51 -16.36 15.62
CA HIS A 385 0.98 -17.68 16.00
C HIS A 385 1.63 -18.44 14.84
N LYS A 386 0.99 -18.43 13.66
CA LYS A 386 1.51 -19.10 12.45
C LYS A 386 2.68 -18.39 11.81
N SER A 387 2.85 -17.10 12.04
CA SER A 387 4.01 -16.36 11.54
C SER A 387 5.32 -16.80 12.20
N HIS A 388 5.28 -17.38 13.40
CA HIS A 388 6.46 -17.94 14.07
C HIS A 388 7.09 -19.10 13.30
N ASP A 389 6.31 -19.81 12.48
CA ASP A 389 6.74 -20.93 11.64
C ASP A 389 7.45 -20.46 10.34
N ILE A 390 7.49 -19.15 10.06
CA ILE A 390 8.17 -18.60 8.87
C ILE A 390 9.68 -18.50 9.13
N GLU A 391 10.45 -19.36 8.47
CA GLU A 391 11.92 -19.38 8.56
C GLU A 391 12.57 -18.26 7.72
N GLU A 392 12.11 -18.07 6.48
CA GLU A 392 12.60 -17.06 5.55
C GLU A 392 11.45 -16.09 5.19
N THR A 393 11.70 -14.80 5.36
CA THR A 393 10.75 -13.76 4.97
C THR A 393 10.68 -13.66 3.45
N CYS A 394 9.54 -14.01 2.86
CA CYS A 394 9.31 -13.94 1.42
C CYS A 394 8.92 -12.53 0.95
N THR A 395 8.56 -11.66 1.89
CA THR A 395 8.41 -10.23 1.65
C THR A 395 9.73 -9.53 2.00
N GLU A 396 10.68 -9.52 1.07
CA GLU A 396 11.60 -8.38 1.06
C GLU A 396 10.71 -7.17 0.81
N THR A 397 10.41 -6.42 1.86
CA THR A 397 9.65 -5.19 1.80
C THR A 397 10.38 -4.27 0.82
N GLN A 398 9.89 -4.25 -0.43
CA GLN A 398 10.53 -3.55 -1.52
C GLN A 398 10.47 -2.05 -1.23
N HIS A 399 11.50 -1.56 -0.54
CA HIS A 399 11.80 -0.15 -0.47
C HIS A 399 12.27 0.26 -1.86
N CYS A 400 11.35 0.73 -2.70
CA CYS A 400 11.72 1.33 -3.97
C CYS A 400 12.24 2.74 -3.69
N SER A 401 13.57 2.92 -3.64
CA SER A 401 14.11 4.27 -3.84
C SER A 401 13.85 4.70 -5.25
N LEU A 402 13.08 5.75 -5.39
CA LEU A 402 12.92 6.44 -6.65
C LEU A 402 13.86 7.64 -6.68
N VAL A 403 15.09 7.49 -6.16
CA VAL A 403 16.11 8.54 -6.04
C VAL A 403 17.27 8.22 -6.96
N CYS A 404 17.71 9.23 -7.71
CA CYS A 404 18.83 9.13 -8.62
C CYS A 404 20.12 9.00 -7.80
N PRO A 405 20.91 7.94 -8.00
CA PRO A 405 22.18 7.73 -7.29
C PRO A 405 23.18 8.88 -7.46
N LEU A 406 23.07 9.67 -8.53
CA LEU A 406 24.01 10.76 -8.83
C LEU A 406 23.71 12.05 -8.09
N SER A 407 22.43 12.41 -7.98
CA SER A 407 22.02 13.67 -7.35
C SER A 407 21.54 13.48 -5.92
N GLY A 408 21.17 12.27 -5.51
CA GLY A 408 20.44 12.04 -4.27
C GLY A 408 19.04 12.67 -4.28
N THR A 409 18.54 13.10 -5.45
CA THR A 409 17.19 13.65 -5.64
C THR A 409 16.29 12.66 -6.36
N ARG A 410 14.97 12.78 -6.18
CA ARG A 410 14.00 11.88 -6.81
C ARG A 410 14.17 11.84 -8.34
N ILE A 411 14.01 10.67 -8.95
CA ILE A 411 14.05 10.44 -10.40
C ILE A 411 12.75 10.94 -11.02
N HIS A 412 12.85 11.67 -12.13
CA HIS A 412 11.71 12.11 -12.94
C HIS A 412 11.68 11.40 -14.29
N GLN A 413 12.85 11.25 -14.93
CA GLN A 413 12.99 10.54 -16.20
C GLN A 413 13.95 9.37 -16.02
N PRO A 414 13.44 8.17 -15.70
CA PRO A 414 14.29 7.05 -15.33
C PRO A 414 14.97 6.44 -16.55
N VAL A 415 16.29 6.32 -16.49
CA VAL A 415 17.11 5.64 -17.51
C VAL A 415 18.09 4.66 -16.87
N ARG A 416 18.48 3.64 -17.64
CA ARG A 416 19.54 2.67 -17.29
C ARG A 416 20.62 2.64 -18.37
N VAL A 417 21.77 2.09 -17.99
CA VAL A 417 22.87 1.83 -18.92
C VAL A 417 22.64 0.48 -19.59
N ASP A 418 22.56 0.47 -20.92
CA ASP A 418 22.21 -0.71 -21.73
C ASP A 418 23.17 -1.90 -21.52
N VAL A 419 24.45 -1.60 -21.30
CA VAL A 419 25.51 -2.60 -21.17
C VAL A 419 25.52 -3.30 -19.80
N ASP A 420 24.87 -2.71 -18.80
CA ASP A 420 24.73 -3.28 -17.45
C ASP A 420 23.44 -2.79 -16.80
N MET A 421 22.37 -3.58 -16.96
CA MET A 421 21.05 -3.28 -16.38
C MET A 421 21.05 -3.28 -14.85
N THR A 422 22.12 -3.69 -14.17
CA THR A 422 22.25 -3.54 -12.71
C THR A 422 22.70 -2.13 -12.31
N GLN A 423 23.13 -1.30 -13.26
CA GLN A 423 23.58 0.08 -13.04
C GLN A 423 22.46 1.08 -13.36
N GLY A 424 21.95 1.70 -12.30
CA GLY A 424 20.78 2.59 -12.33
C GLY A 424 19.71 2.14 -11.34
N PRO A 425 18.53 2.78 -11.33
CA PRO A 425 18.07 3.79 -12.28
C PRO A 425 18.68 5.19 -12.04
N PHE A 426 18.94 5.92 -13.12
CA PHE A 426 19.37 7.32 -13.08
C PHE A 426 18.26 8.26 -13.55
N ASP A 427 18.35 9.52 -13.15
CA ASP A 427 17.59 10.58 -13.80
C ASP A 427 18.32 11.02 -15.08
N LYS A 428 17.62 11.00 -16.23
CA LYS A 428 18.14 11.23 -17.58
C LYS A 428 18.99 12.50 -17.64
N GLU A 429 18.47 13.60 -17.10
CA GLU A 429 19.11 14.89 -17.17
C GLU A 429 20.40 14.96 -16.33
N ASN A 430 20.42 14.26 -15.20
CA ASN A 430 21.58 14.21 -14.32
C ASN A 430 22.72 13.38 -14.92
N ILE A 431 22.39 12.25 -15.56
CA ILE A 431 23.41 11.42 -16.23
C ILE A 431 23.92 12.08 -17.52
N LEU A 432 23.07 12.76 -18.28
CA LEU A 432 23.48 13.51 -19.47
C LEU A 432 24.43 14.67 -19.12
N ALA A 433 24.09 15.48 -18.12
CA ALA A 433 24.97 16.56 -17.65
C ALA A 433 26.34 16.02 -17.16
N LYS A 434 26.33 14.82 -16.55
CA LYS A 434 27.56 14.17 -16.09
C LYS A 434 28.42 13.68 -17.26
N ILE A 435 27.83 13.07 -18.29
CA ILE A 435 28.51 12.67 -19.54
C ILE A 435 29.16 13.88 -20.21
N GLU A 436 28.44 14.99 -20.30
CA GLU A 436 28.93 16.23 -20.92
C GLU A 436 30.07 16.89 -20.14
N SER A 437 30.17 16.64 -18.83
CA SER A 437 31.24 17.18 -17.99
C SER A 437 32.59 16.45 -18.11
N ASP A 438 32.71 15.46 -19.02
CA ASP A 438 33.90 14.64 -19.34
C ASP A 438 34.60 14.01 -18.11
N ASN A 439 33.87 13.84 -17.02
CA ASN A 439 34.36 13.17 -15.83
C ASN A 439 34.28 11.67 -16.04
N ASN A 440 35.44 11.04 -16.26
CA ASN A 440 35.56 9.58 -16.17
C ASN A 440 34.98 9.14 -14.82
N PHE A 441 33.89 8.40 -14.89
CA PHE A 441 33.41 7.67 -13.74
C PHE A 441 34.45 6.61 -13.39
N GLU A 442 35.10 6.72 -12.22
CA GLU A 442 36.04 5.69 -11.76
C GLU A 442 35.39 4.29 -11.71
N GLN A 443 34.05 4.23 -11.57
CA GLN A 443 33.26 3.00 -11.59
C GLN A 443 32.69 2.57 -12.96
N PHE A 444 32.59 3.47 -13.95
CA PHE A 444 31.73 3.26 -15.15
C PHE A 444 32.46 3.45 -16.50
N GLY A 445 33.74 3.85 -16.49
CA GLY A 445 34.47 4.16 -17.73
C GLY A 445 33.84 5.32 -18.50
N ARG A 446 34.05 5.35 -19.83
CA ARG A 446 33.49 6.39 -20.71
C ARG A 446 32.10 6.00 -21.18
N LEU A 447 31.07 6.60 -20.59
CA LEU A 447 29.66 6.43 -20.96
C LEU A 447 29.27 7.41 -22.09
N THR A 448 28.44 6.94 -23.01
CA THR A 448 27.93 7.73 -24.15
C THR A 448 26.40 7.87 -24.09
N LYS A 449 25.83 8.86 -24.76
CA LYS A 449 24.39 9.15 -24.71
C LYS A 449 23.55 8.00 -25.28
N GLU A 450 24.09 7.32 -26.29
CA GLU A 450 23.48 6.20 -27.00
C GLU A 450 23.36 4.94 -26.13
N GLN A 451 24.11 4.85 -25.02
CA GLN A 451 24.07 3.74 -24.09
C GLN A 451 22.98 3.89 -23.02
N LEU A 452 22.21 4.98 -23.03
CA LEU A 452 21.11 5.20 -22.10
C LEU A 452 19.79 4.71 -22.70
N LYS A 453 19.09 3.84 -21.98
CA LYS A 453 17.75 3.37 -22.33
C LYS A 453 16.74 3.74 -21.26
N ASP A 454 15.50 3.98 -21.68
CA ASP A 454 14.39 4.24 -20.76
C ASP A 454 14.17 3.05 -19.82
N ASP A 455 14.01 3.33 -18.52
CA ASP A 455 13.69 2.31 -17.52
C ASP A 455 12.18 2.28 -17.24
N VAL A 456 11.50 1.39 -17.96
CA VAL A 456 10.05 1.19 -17.91
C VAL A 456 9.58 0.76 -16.51
N GLU A 457 10.32 -0.09 -15.81
CA GLU A 457 9.92 -0.61 -14.50
C GLU A 457 10.00 0.49 -13.44
N THR A 458 11.06 1.29 -13.46
CA THR A 458 11.14 2.47 -12.58
C THR A 458 10.08 3.52 -12.95
N ALA A 459 9.75 3.67 -14.23
CA ALA A 459 8.66 4.56 -14.67
C ALA A 459 7.30 4.10 -14.12
N LYS A 460 6.99 2.79 -14.20
CA LYS A 460 5.78 2.20 -13.57
C LYS A 460 5.76 2.46 -12.06
N LEU A 461 6.88 2.30 -11.36
CA LEU A 461 6.97 2.59 -9.93
C LEU A 461 6.77 4.09 -9.62
N LEU A 462 7.29 5.01 -10.45
CA LEU A 462 7.04 6.45 -10.31
C LEU A 462 5.54 6.78 -10.42
N MET A 463 4.79 6.07 -11.26
CA MET A 463 3.32 6.16 -11.32
C MET A 463 2.65 5.67 -10.04
N TYR A 464 3.13 4.56 -9.45
CA TYR A 464 2.58 3.98 -8.22
C TYR A 464 2.92 4.79 -6.96
N PHE A 465 4.04 5.52 -6.95
CA PHE A 465 4.49 6.29 -5.79
C PHE A 465 4.66 7.77 -6.13
N PRO A 466 3.64 8.48 -6.62
CA PRO A 466 3.79 9.77 -7.28
C PRO A 466 4.37 10.90 -6.41
N TRP A 467 4.36 10.74 -5.09
CA TRP A 467 4.67 11.80 -4.12
C TRP A 467 6.14 11.82 -3.70
N GLU A 468 6.72 13.00 -3.63
CA GLU A 468 8.01 13.21 -2.95
C GLU A 468 7.75 13.41 -1.45
N THR A 469 8.53 12.76 -0.58
CA THR A 469 8.42 12.96 0.88
C THR A 469 9.72 13.51 1.42
N ASP A 470 9.69 14.70 2.01
CA ASP A 470 10.86 15.44 2.53
C ASP A 470 11.68 14.71 3.62
N LYS A 471 11.22 13.55 4.11
CA LYS A 471 11.77 12.91 5.33
C LYS A 471 12.14 11.44 5.24
N LYS A 472 11.90 10.76 4.12
CA LYS A 472 12.34 9.37 3.94
C LYS A 472 12.81 9.15 2.52
N VAL A 473 14.14 9.03 2.37
CA VAL A 473 14.77 8.42 1.22
C VAL A 473 14.56 6.91 1.39
N CYS A 474 13.61 6.33 0.64
CA CYS A 474 13.64 4.87 0.45
C CYS A 474 14.96 4.56 -0.29
N VAL A 475 15.63 3.44 -0.02
CA VAL A 475 16.89 3.03 -0.69
C VAL A 475 16.58 1.81 -1.56
N TRP A 476 16.97 1.83 -2.84
CA TRP A 476 16.58 0.81 -3.82
C TRP A 476 17.45 -0.41 -3.62
N THR A 477 16.79 -1.54 -3.40
CA THR A 477 17.34 -2.87 -3.65
C THR A 477 16.67 -3.41 -4.90
N ASN A 478 17.43 -4.16 -5.71
CA ASN A 478 16.89 -4.85 -6.88
C ASN A 478 15.63 -5.62 -6.46
N PRO A 479 14.48 -5.45 -7.13
CA PRO A 479 13.31 -6.26 -6.82
C PRO A 479 13.69 -7.74 -6.99
N PRO A 480 13.30 -8.63 -6.05
CA PRO A 480 13.47 -10.06 -6.23
C PRO A 480 12.93 -10.48 -7.60
N LYS A 481 13.63 -11.42 -8.25
CA LYS A 481 13.29 -11.93 -9.59
C LYS A 481 11.80 -12.25 -9.64
N TYR A 482 11.08 -11.50 -10.46
CA TYR A 482 9.65 -11.58 -10.64
C TYR A 482 9.19 -13.04 -10.82
N VAL A 483 8.50 -13.59 -9.83
CA VAL A 483 7.79 -14.86 -9.95
C VAL A 483 6.57 -14.56 -10.80
N LYS A 484 6.43 -15.25 -11.94
CA LYS A 484 5.30 -15.06 -12.87
C LYS A 484 3.98 -14.95 -12.09
N PRO A 485 3.14 -13.92 -12.33
CA PRO A 485 1.90 -13.76 -11.60
C PRO A 485 1.02 -15.00 -11.77
N PRO A 486 0.38 -15.49 -10.69
CA PRO A 486 -0.50 -16.63 -10.77
C PRO A 486 -1.68 -16.32 -11.70
N LYS A 487 -2.01 -17.25 -12.60
CA LYS A 487 -3.17 -17.15 -13.53
C LYS A 487 -4.53 -17.31 -12.84
N VAL A 488 -4.52 -17.76 -11.58
CA VAL A 488 -5.68 -18.06 -10.77
C VAL A 488 -5.37 -17.57 -9.36
N CYS A 489 -6.22 -16.71 -8.82
CA CYS A 489 -6.20 -16.44 -7.39
C CYS A 489 -6.81 -17.67 -6.71
N ARG A 490 -5.99 -18.42 -6.00
CA ARG A 490 -6.41 -19.69 -5.38
C ARG A 490 -7.24 -19.40 -4.15
N LYS A 491 -8.20 -20.28 -3.88
CA LYS A 491 -8.90 -20.30 -2.60
C LYS A 491 -7.89 -20.43 -1.45
N VAL A 492 -8.25 -19.86 -0.31
CA VAL A 492 -7.47 -20.01 0.93
C VAL A 492 -7.79 -21.35 1.56
N ASP A 493 -6.77 -22.20 1.68
CA ASP A 493 -6.88 -23.49 2.36
C ASP A 493 -6.69 -23.29 3.87
N VAL A 494 -7.78 -23.29 4.62
CA VAL A 494 -7.75 -23.15 6.09
C VAL A 494 -7.29 -24.48 6.72
N PHE A 495 -6.01 -24.55 7.10
CA PHE A 495 -5.36 -25.77 7.62
C PHE A 495 -5.31 -25.87 9.15
N PHE A 496 -5.82 -24.87 9.88
CA PHE A 496 -5.94 -24.88 11.34
C PHE A 496 -7.40 -25.07 11.78
N LYS A 497 -7.63 -25.40 13.05
CA LYS A 497 -8.98 -25.58 13.61
C LYS A 497 -9.39 -24.39 14.46
N TRP A 498 -10.69 -24.25 14.69
CA TRP A 498 -11.21 -23.14 15.49
C TRP A 498 -10.67 -23.07 16.92
N TYR A 499 -10.32 -24.21 17.51
CA TYR A 499 -9.76 -24.25 18.86
C TYR A 499 -8.30 -23.80 18.88
N ASP A 500 -7.57 -23.94 17.76
CA ASP A 500 -6.22 -23.39 17.64
C ASP A 500 -6.29 -21.86 17.73
N MET A 501 -7.30 -21.24 17.10
CA MET A 501 -7.54 -19.80 17.21
C MET A 501 -7.85 -19.35 18.65
N LEU A 502 -8.46 -20.22 19.46
CA LEU A 502 -8.73 -19.93 20.87
C LEU A 502 -7.42 -19.95 21.68
N HIS A 503 -6.55 -20.92 21.40
CA HIS A 503 -5.26 -21.05 22.06
C HIS A 503 -4.28 -19.94 21.65
N SER A 504 -4.32 -19.50 20.40
CA SER A 504 -3.47 -18.42 19.89
C SER A 504 -3.79 -17.06 20.49
N LEU A 505 -4.95 -16.86 21.14
CA LEU A 505 -5.31 -15.56 21.72
C LEU A 505 -4.23 -15.01 22.66
N SER A 506 -3.44 -15.87 23.32
CA SER A 506 -2.32 -15.44 24.16
C SER A 506 -1.29 -14.60 23.40
N GLU A 507 -1.11 -14.78 22.08
CA GLU A 507 -0.18 -14.01 21.25
C GLU A 507 -0.45 -12.50 21.27
N LEU A 508 -1.67 -12.07 21.62
CA LEU A 508 -2.05 -10.66 21.70
C LEU A 508 -1.57 -9.97 22.99
N HIS A 509 -1.10 -10.72 24.00
CA HIS A 509 -0.67 -10.22 25.31
C HIS A 509 -1.59 -9.12 25.87
N ILE A 510 -2.89 -9.42 25.99
CA ILE A 510 -3.89 -8.43 26.43
C ILE A 510 -3.66 -8.11 27.91
N LEU A 511 -3.38 -6.86 28.26
CA LEU A 511 -3.10 -6.44 29.63
C LEU A 511 -4.36 -5.98 30.36
N ASN A 512 -4.46 -6.30 31.64
CA ASN A 512 -5.46 -5.71 32.52
C ASN A 512 -5.21 -4.18 32.66
N PRO A 513 -6.24 -3.32 32.50
CA PRO A 513 -6.06 -1.87 32.52
C PRO A 513 -5.52 -1.30 33.83
N GLN A 514 -5.60 -2.04 34.94
CA GLN A 514 -4.99 -1.65 36.22
C GLN A 514 -3.46 -1.61 36.22
N GLY A 515 -2.83 -2.40 35.35
CA GLY A 515 -1.38 -2.59 35.29
C GLY A 515 -0.69 -1.81 34.16
N LEU A 516 -1.37 -0.83 33.55
CA LEU A 516 -0.83 -0.14 32.38
C LEU A 516 0.25 0.87 32.76
N TYR A 517 1.49 0.50 32.47
CA TYR A 517 2.68 1.36 32.54
C TYR A 517 3.62 1.03 31.40
N GLY A 518 4.17 2.04 30.74
CA GLY A 518 5.18 1.82 29.70
C GLY A 518 4.60 1.51 28.31
N ASP A 519 5.08 0.41 27.71
CA ASP A 519 5.01 0.09 26.27
C ASP A 519 3.58 -0.07 25.71
N GLU A 520 3.48 0.00 24.38
CA GLU A 520 2.21 -0.06 23.66
C GLU A 520 1.59 -1.46 23.70
N CYS A 521 0.33 -1.57 24.11
CA CYS A 521 -0.34 -2.87 24.30
C CYS A 521 -1.83 -2.85 23.97
N LEU A 522 -2.45 -4.02 23.98
CA LEU A 522 -3.90 -4.19 23.91
C LEU A 522 -4.50 -4.34 25.31
N THR A 523 -5.67 -3.75 25.52
CA THR A 523 -6.42 -3.79 26.79
C THR A 523 -7.90 -3.56 26.52
N TYR A 524 -8.74 -3.31 27.53
CA TYR A 524 -10.19 -3.15 27.34
C TYR A 524 -10.77 -1.93 28.04
N ASN A 525 -11.87 -1.39 27.48
CA ASN A 525 -12.63 -0.29 28.09
C ASN A 525 -13.74 -0.81 29.03
N SER A 526 -14.52 0.12 29.59
CA SER A 526 -15.68 -0.17 30.45
C SER A 526 -16.84 -0.90 29.75
N GLU A 527 -16.87 -0.91 28.42
CA GLU A 527 -17.83 -1.68 27.60
C GLU A 527 -17.27 -3.06 27.19
N ALA A 528 -16.10 -3.45 27.73
CA ALA A 528 -15.35 -4.64 27.36
C ALA A 528 -14.96 -4.71 25.87
N HIS A 529 -14.82 -3.57 25.20
CA HIS A 529 -14.23 -3.49 23.87
C HIS A 529 -12.71 -3.56 23.98
N LEU A 530 -12.07 -4.37 23.15
CA LEU A 530 -10.62 -4.40 22.99
C LEU A 530 -10.15 -3.07 22.37
N ILE A 531 -9.27 -2.38 23.08
CA ILE A 531 -8.72 -1.07 22.74
C ILE A 531 -7.20 -1.12 22.74
N TYR A 532 -6.59 -0.22 21.97
CA TYR A 532 -5.15 -0.06 21.95
C TYR A 532 -4.69 1.02 22.93
N PHE A 533 -3.69 0.71 23.75
CA PHE A 533 -3.04 1.62 24.69
C PHE A 533 -1.70 2.09 24.10
N PRO A 534 -1.62 3.33 23.57
CA PRO A 534 -0.37 3.92 23.09
C PRO A 534 0.59 4.41 24.18
N GLY A 535 0.18 4.49 25.45
CA GLY A 535 1.04 4.95 26.53
C GLY A 535 0.39 5.94 27.50
N SER A 536 1.16 6.36 28.50
CA SER A 536 0.74 7.32 29.54
C SER A 536 1.42 8.68 29.38
N THR A 537 0.71 9.77 29.66
CA THR A 537 1.30 11.12 29.71
C THR A 537 1.73 11.49 31.13
N LYS A 538 2.96 12.02 31.28
CA LYS A 538 3.43 12.64 32.52
C LYS A 538 2.84 14.05 32.60
N SER A 539 1.83 14.23 33.45
CA SER A 539 1.20 15.52 33.75
C SER A 539 1.73 16.03 35.09
N THR A 540 2.07 17.33 35.16
CA THR A 540 2.56 18.02 36.37
C THR A 540 1.56 18.02 37.54
N ASP A 541 0.27 17.88 37.24
CA ASP A 541 -0.73 17.51 38.25
C ASP A 541 -0.64 16.02 38.52
N LYS A 542 -0.02 15.62 39.65
CA LYS A 542 0.04 14.34 40.43
C LYS A 542 -0.80 13.09 39.99
N LYS A 543 -1.19 12.95 38.74
CA LYS A 543 -2.12 11.96 38.18
C LYS A 543 -1.58 11.52 36.83
N HIS A 544 -1.02 10.32 36.80
CA HIS A 544 -0.76 9.60 35.57
C HIS A 544 -2.08 9.44 34.80
N LYS A 545 -2.08 9.87 33.53
CA LYS A 545 -3.22 9.75 32.62
C LYS A 545 -2.86 8.76 31.51
N ALA A 546 -3.67 7.73 31.35
CA ALA A 546 -3.49 6.73 30.31
C ALA A 546 -4.20 7.20 29.03
N VAL A 547 -3.51 7.11 27.90
CA VAL A 547 -4.06 7.45 26.58
C VAL A 547 -4.49 6.15 25.92
N PHE A 548 -5.70 6.12 25.37
CA PHE A 548 -6.29 4.98 24.67
C PHE A 548 -6.71 5.38 23.28
N TYR A 549 -6.65 4.44 22.36
CA TYR A 549 -7.14 4.58 21.01
C TYR A 549 -8.52 3.93 20.88
N ASN A 550 -9.52 4.69 20.45
CA ASN A 550 -10.88 4.21 20.21
C ASN A 550 -11.32 4.54 18.78
N ALA A 551 -11.38 3.50 17.93
CA ALA A 551 -11.70 3.61 16.50
C ALA A 551 -13.11 4.11 16.17
N CYS A 552 -13.99 4.23 17.15
CA CYS A 552 -15.36 4.75 16.97
C CYS A 552 -15.58 6.10 17.68
N ALA A 553 -14.52 6.78 18.13
CA ALA A 553 -14.66 8.08 18.78
C ALA A 553 -15.24 9.15 17.82
N ASP A 554 -16.14 9.99 18.31
CA ASP A 554 -16.75 11.07 17.53
C ASP A 554 -15.73 12.16 17.17
N ALA A 555 -16.01 12.92 16.10
CA ALA A 555 -15.11 13.91 15.50
C ALA A 555 -14.58 14.97 16.48
N GLU A 556 -15.32 15.28 17.53
CA GLU A 556 -14.90 16.25 18.56
C GLU A 556 -13.93 15.66 19.60
N ARG A 557 -13.90 14.34 19.78
CA ARG A 557 -13.21 13.70 20.91
C ARG A 557 -11.80 13.24 20.61
N ASN A 558 -11.34 13.31 19.35
CA ASN A 558 -10.14 12.64 18.84
C ASN A 558 -10.16 11.12 19.13
N TYR A 559 -9.46 10.33 18.34
CA TYR A 559 -9.35 8.89 18.62
C TYR A 559 -8.59 8.57 19.91
N GLN A 560 -7.86 9.56 20.44
CA GLN A 560 -7.14 9.48 21.69
C GLN A 560 -8.05 9.87 22.86
N GLN A 561 -8.45 8.90 23.65
CA GLN A 561 -9.18 9.08 24.89
C GLN A 561 -8.22 9.08 26.07
N VAL A 562 -8.36 10.03 26.97
CA VAL A 562 -7.51 10.13 28.16
C VAL A 562 -8.31 9.71 29.38
N ILE A 563 -7.93 8.61 30.02
CA ILE A 563 -8.64 8.03 31.16
C ILE A 563 -7.79 8.19 32.43
N HIS A 564 -8.46 8.53 33.54
CA HIS A 564 -7.82 8.70 34.85
C HIS A 564 -7.60 7.36 35.55
N LYS A 565 -6.52 7.27 36.35
CA LYS A 565 -6.19 6.11 37.18
C LYS A 565 -7.38 5.48 37.92
N ALA A 566 -8.18 6.28 38.63
CA ALA A 566 -9.31 5.77 39.40
C ALA A 566 -10.36 5.05 38.54
N GLU A 567 -10.53 5.49 37.28
CA GLU A 567 -11.42 4.85 36.32
C GLU A 567 -10.81 3.54 35.79
N LEU A 568 -9.50 3.50 35.54
CA LEU A 568 -8.79 2.25 35.19
C LEU A 568 -8.88 1.21 36.30
N GLU A 569 -8.73 1.63 37.55
CA GLU A 569 -8.89 0.75 38.72
C GLU A 569 -10.30 0.16 38.78
N LYS A 570 -11.32 0.98 38.51
CA LYS A 570 -12.71 0.52 38.43
C LYS A 570 -12.91 -0.49 37.29
N ILE A 571 -12.36 -0.22 36.10
CA ILE A 571 -12.46 -1.13 34.95
C ILE A 571 -11.75 -2.46 35.24
N GLY A 572 -10.52 -2.44 35.76
CA GLY A 572 -9.79 -3.69 36.05
C GLY A 572 -10.45 -4.55 37.13
N ASN A 573 -11.19 -3.95 38.07
CA ASN A 573 -11.90 -4.66 39.14
C ASN A 573 -13.29 -5.17 38.73
N SER A 574 -13.78 -4.80 37.55
CA SER A 574 -15.16 -5.07 37.12
C SER A 574 -15.40 -6.48 36.56
N GLY A 575 -14.37 -7.32 36.47
CA GLY A 575 -14.50 -8.69 35.94
C GLY A 575 -14.84 -8.75 34.44
N LEU A 576 -14.67 -7.65 33.71
CA LEU A 576 -14.97 -7.53 32.27
C LEU A 576 -14.00 -8.32 31.36
N GLU A 577 -12.95 -8.93 31.92
CA GLU A 577 -11.95 -9.76 31.20
C GLU A 577 -12.59 -10.86 30.32
N LEU A 578 -13.74 -11.41 30.74
CA LEU A 578 -14.47 -12.45 30.00
C LEU A 578 -15.20 -11.95 28.74
N GLN A 579 -15.35 -10.63 28.58
CA GLN A 579 -16.17 -10.02 27.52
C GLN A 579 -15.34 -9.35 26.42
N VAL A 580 -14.01 -9.29 26.59
CA VAL A 580 -13.05 -8.70 25.64
C VAL A 580 -13.13 -9.38 24.27
N THR A 581 -13.27 -10.70 24.28
CA THR A 581 -13.36 -11.55 23.09
C THR A 581 -14.81 -11.99 22.88
N SER A 582 -15.31 -11.94 21.63
CA SER A 582 -16.66 -12.44 21.33
C SER A 582 -16.73 -13.94 21.56
N ASP A 583 -17.84 -14.45 22.07
CA ASP A 583 -17.94 -15.86 22.44
C ASP A 583 -18.13 -16.74 21.19
N ILE A 584 -17.02 -17.19 20.60
CA ILE A 584 -17.03 -17.96 19.35
C ILE A 584 -17.85 -19.25 19.47
N LYS A 585 -17.92 -19.87 20.66
CA LYS A 585 -18.77 -21.06 20.90
C LYS A 585 -20.24 -20.85 20.56
N LYS A 586 -20.75 -19.61 20.63
CA LYS A 586 -22.16 -19.32 20.31
C LYS A 586 -22.46 -19.40 18.81
N VAL A 587 -21.43 -19.28 17.97
CA VAL A 587 -21.56 -19.21 16.52
C VAL A 587 -20.94 -20.41 15.81
N ILE A 588 -20.17 -21.25 16.50
CA ILE A 588 -19.59 -22.47 15.93
C ILE A 588 -20.70 -23.45 15.49
N LYS A 589 -20.49 -24.14 14.36
CA LYS A 589 -21.43 -25.14 13.83
C LYS A 589 -21.58 -26.34 14.78
N LYS A 590 -22.80 -26.89 14.90
CA LYS A 590 -23.25 -27.81 15.97
C LYS A 590 -22.45 -29.12 16.19
N ASP A 591 -21.50 -29.48 15.32
CA ASP A 591 -20.72 -30.73 15.42
C ASP A 591 -19.26 -30.50 15.84
N SER A 592 -18.93 -29.33 16.39
CA SER A 592 -17.58 -29.04 16.87
C SER A 592 -17.27 -29.71 18.21
N HIS A 593 -16.08 -30.29 18.35
CA HIS A 593 -15.59 -30.87 19.61
C HIS A 593 -15.77 -29.95 20.83
N VAL A 594 -16.22 -30.52 21.95
CA VAL A 594 -16.33 -29.81 23.23
C VAL A 594 -14.93 -29.53 23.79
N ILE A 595 -14.56 -28.25 23.91
CA ILE A 595 -13.31 -27.85 24.59
C ILE A 595 -13.51 -27.86 26.10
N LEU A 596 -12.74 -28.70 26.78
CA LEU A 596 -12.53 -28.65 28.23
C LEU A 596 -11.79 -27.36 28.61
N ASN A 597 -12.18 -26.71 29.70
CA ASN A 597 -11.53 -25.50 30.22
C ASN A 597 -11.64 -24.24 29.34
N TYR A 598 -12.62 -24.15 28.44
CA TYR A 598 -12.82 -22.98 27.56
C TYR A 598 -12.76 -21.62 28.28
N ASP A 599 -13.52 -21.46 29.36
CA ASP A 599 -13.53 -20.19 30.11
C ASP A 599 -12.18 -19.91 30.77
N LYS A 600 -11.46 -20.96 31.16
CA LYS A 600 -10.10 -20.83 31.72
C LYS A 600 -9.12 -20.34 30.65
N ILE A 601 -9.19 -20.89 29.43
CA ILE A 601 -8.35 -20.48 28.31
C ILE A 601 -8.64 -19.03 27.92
N ARG A 602 -9.93 -18.65 27.84
CA ARG A 602 -10.32 -17.25 27.56
C ARG A 602 -9.82 -16.27 28.62
N LYS A 603 -9.89 -16.65 29.90
CA LYS A 603 -9.36 -15.81 30.99
C LYS A 603 -7.84 -15.69 30.96
N SER A 604 -7.11 -16.76 30.62
CA SER A 604 -5.64 -16.72 30.60
C SER A 604 -5.06 -15.80 29.53
N VAL A 605 -5.86 -15.37 28.56
CA VAL A 605 -5.45 -14.37 27.56
C VAL A 605 -5.17 -13.01 28.21
N VAL A 606 -5.89 -12.68 29.29
CA VAL A 606 -5.71 -11.41 30.01
C VAL A 606 -4.62 -11.57 31.06
N ILE A 607 -3.51 -10.89 30.83
CA ILE A 607 -2.38 -10.85 31.75
C ILE A 607 -2.75 -9.92 32.89
N SER A 608 -2.85 -10.49 34.09
CA SER A 608 -3.06 -9.74 35.33
C SER A 608 -1.78 -8.98 35.70
N PRO A 609 -1.89 -7.81 36.37
CA PRO A 609 -0.71 -7.10 36.83
C PRO A 609 0.10 -8.01 37.77
N GLU A 610 1.42 -8.09 37.59
CA GLU A 610 2.27 -8.69 38.62
C GLU A 610 2.09 -7.89 39.92
N LYS A 611 1.87 -8.59 41.04
CA LYS A 611 1.67 -8.00 42.37
C LYS A 611 2.98 -7.37 42.90
N SER A 612 3.51 -6.35 42.23
CA SER A 612 4.62 -5.53 42.73
C SER A 612 4.93 -4.30 41.88
N ILE A 613 4.06 -3.85 40.97
CA ILE A 613 4.14 -2.46 40.52
C ILE A 613 3.49 -1.61 41.62
N GLN A 614 4.23 -1.42 42.72
CA GLN A 614 4.00 -0.23 43.54
C GLN A 614 4.12 0.93 42.56
N TRP A 615 3.06 1.72 42.45
CA TRP A 615 3.18 3.06 41.89
C TRP A 615 4.36 3.67 42.62
N GLU A 616 5.51 3.85 41.94
CA GLU A 616 6.58 4.64 42.52
C GLU A 616 5.94 5.99 42.81
N THR A 617 5.61 6.22 44.08
CA THR A 617 5.59 7.56 44.61
C THR A 617 6.97 8.06 44.27
N GLU A 618 7.07 8.96 43.29
CA GLU A 618 8.29 9.71 43.07
C GLU A 618 8.67 10.26 44.44
N GLU A 619 9.62 9.61 45.12
CA GLU A 619 10.41 10.27 46.13
C GLU A 619 11.04 11.42 45.36
N ALA A 620 10.54 12.62 45.61
CA ALA A 620 11.13 13.82 45.10
C ALA A 620 12.55 13.87 45.66
N VAL A 621 13.52 13.41 44.86
CA VAL A 621 14.92 13.75 45.10
C VAL A 621 15.03 15.24 44.77
N VAL A 622 14.79 16.06 45.79
CA VAL A 622 15.09 17.48 45.74
C VAL A 622 16.61 17.62 45.67
N ILE A 623 17.15 17.72 44.46
CA ILE A 623 18.52 18.20 44.25
C ILE A 623 18.47 19.71 44.41
N LEU A 624 18.69 20.20 45.63
CA LEU A 624 19.04 21.60 45.86
C LEU A 624 20.45 21.83 45.31
N LEU A 625 20.54 22.31 44.07
CA LEU A 625 21.76 22.92 43.55
C LEU A 625 21.91 24.31 44.20
N ASP A 626 22.52 24.35 45.38
CA ASP A 626 23.03 25.60 45.95
C ASP A 626 24.30 26.00 45.19
N GLN A 627 24.17 26.95 44.28
CA GLN A 627 25.31 27.65 43.68
C GLN A 627 25.92 28.58 44.73
N ARG A 628 26.69 28.03 45.67
CA ARG A 628 27.71 28.74 46.47
C ARG A 628 28.66 27.76 47.18
N SER A 629 29.82 27.58 46.56
CA SER A 629 31.14 27.38 47.19
C SER A 629 31.30 26.48 48.44
N SER A 630 32.12 25.46 48.24
CA SER A 630 33.03 24.79 49.20
C SER A 630 32.56 23.49 49.87
N MET A 631 33.49 22.52 49.85
CA MET A 631 33.35 21.13 50.26
C MET A 631 32.90 20.95 51.72
N ARG A 632 31.94 20.03 51.96
CA ARG A 632 32.03 18.92 52.93
C ARG A 632 30.77 18.05 52.86
N ASN A 633 30.95 16.77 52.53
CA ASN A 633 29.91 15.75 52.59
C ASN A 633 29.43 15.58 54.03
N THR A 634 28.13 15.82 54.27
CA THR A 634 27.46 15.37 55.49
C THR A 634 26.09 14.82 55.10
N ILE A 635 25.90 13.52 55.31
CA ILE A 635 24.61 12.83 55.14
C ILE A 635 23.76 13.14 56.39
N PHE A 636 22.60 13.76 56.23
CA PHE A 636 21.63 13.89 57.31
C PHE A 636 20.62 12.73 57.24
N LYS A 637 20.42 12.07 58.38
CA LYS A 637 19.41 11.02 58.57
C LYS A 637 18.04 11.63 58.90
N GLU A 638 17.00 10.93 58.42
CA GLU A 638 15.58 11.17 58.60
C GLU A 638 15.15 11.50 60.05
N ILE A 639 14.16 12.39 60.14
CA ILE A 639 13.14 12.46 61.20
C ILE A 639 11.86 12.84 60.43
N GLY A 640 10.81 12.04 60.31
CA GLY A 640 10.10 11.25 61.33
C GLY A 640 8.88 12.06 61.78
N ASP A 641 7.69 11.71 61.28
CA ASP A 641 6.37 12.32 61.59
C ASP A 641 6.15 12.62 63.08
N MET A 642 5.48 13.75 63.38
CA MET A 642 4.35 13.79 64.34
C MET A 642 3.55 15.11 64.30
N LYS A 643 2.27 14.99 64.64
CA LYS A 643 1.09 15.86 64.42
C LYS A 643 0.91 17.07 65.39
N SER A 644 -0.15 17.84 65.09
CA SER A 644 -1.00 18.78 65.88
C SER A 644 -0.36 20.13 66.26
N ASP A 645 -0.97 21.30 66.04
CA ASP A 645 -2.40 21.67 65.88
C ASP A 645 -2.76 22.34 64.54
#